data_AF-L8LU48-F1
#
_entry.id   AF-L8LU48-F1
#
_cell.length_a   1.000
_cell.length_b   1.000
_cell.length_c   1.000
_cell.angle_alpha   90.00
_cell.angle_beta   90.00
_cell.angle_gamma   90.00
#
_symmetry.space_group_name_H-M   'P 1'
#
loop_
_entity.id
_entity.type
_entity.pdbx_description
1 polymer ?
#
loop_
_entity_poly.entity_id
_entity_poly.type
_entity_poly.pdbx_seq_one_letter_code
_entity_poly.pdbx_strand_id
1 'polypeptide(L)'
;MRSQLGSFKAQLTNLDWSALAETGGNLSAGSINLYIQLRNRVGRNLLSPSKTVAYAAGEKIAVEIATSVAQPGEDGWQVIISGEKTGSSSDAVQLATYDLKDLADQVTINALPATIELTEDFHLETDNLVVATVADLPLNAIAGMVREVTDESGKIYVWNETANSWEDYTPPSYFTELGNTRNEGGSDQFLRSDELLIPPLMFDVEVVRVSTTPVRYWLLNEAPEGAGPDIADNINLEISINGATVSDDGRFWGAVFSGLIKFELVGYYRLLSAGLDTGLDGVGVTQAWNFSSNFLTLPNPLSPGYAAVYDIWLEADTSVLAQAGYEAGDVLSIDFDHLGKVGIPQPALSALVGKNIVFGDKEKMIVLPNKWLTGTALIDGFLCLNNTELSGIFNSAPANTSGQSVIIKGSTGGTIRTSEAPAELTSDERVLAVFSTQDGFTNPGEFSDVLTTTSPGGITVTVQHPVNSSLEATIREDYPDKTIAGNIFADWQNLPFRIYLLQGTTLWEQQTLEISASAETQDITITELSDFIDVTNTPPQNAELLFGVDYSLFKPSKPSAVASVGGSLAANTYQVAIRYEYSAPNNIITRLRHDIDGVTVKRLNTTFEEILSVSQLWRDEVITRAQARELPFESRVPNSVWQISDLSNAPFIVDLSLVSADNGRDILRFSEGQGGLRPLRTLLRVRDRTGSLFPGYSTLTIGEGLQATENTLESAIAITLDPDVVPAIVGSVNLVGPSGSLLTGPSGSLLSAP
;
A
#
# COMPACT_ATOMS: atom_id res chain seq x y z
N MET A 1 7.19 11.72 4.29
CA MET A 1 7.57 12.21 5.63
C MET A 1 8.68 13.21 5.50
N ARG A 2 8.57 14.40 6.11
CA ARG A 2 9.74 15.02 6.72
C ARG A 2 9.71 14.58 8.18
N SER A 3 10.82 14.11 8.70
CA SER A 3 11.05 14.36 10.11
C SER A 3 11.13 15.86 10.28
N GLN A 4 10.15 16.45 10.95
CA GLN A 4 10.31 17.75 11.57
C GLN A 4 10.02 17.59 13.06
N LEU A 5 11.03 17.07 13.74
CA LEU A 5 11.56 17.81 14.89
C LEU A 5 11.73 19.24 14.38
N GLY A 6 10.75 20.13 14.62
CA GLY A 6 10.63 21.42 13.91
C GLY A 6 11.97 22.11 13.82
N SER A 7 12.37 22.68 12.67
CA SER A 7 13.73 23.26 12.55
C SER A 7 14.02 24.16 13.75
N PHE A 8 15.00 23.82 14.60
CA PHE A 8 15.42 24.77 15.62
C PHE A 8 16.32 25.80 14.97
N LYS A 9 16.45 26.95 15.61
CA LYS A 9 17.44 27.96 15.23
C LYS A 9 18.77 27.33 14.82
N ALA A 10 19.26 27.77 13.66
CA ALA A 10 20.49 27.28 13.04
C ALA A 10 21.71 27.38 13.98
N GLN A 11 21.66 28.31 14.93
CA GLN A 11 22.67 28.55 15.94
C GLN A 11 22.01 29.16 17.18
N LEU A 12 22.43 28.75 18.38
CA LEU A 12 22.03 29.41 19.62
C LEU A 12 22.71 30.79 19.75
N THR A 13 22.04 31.75 20.38
CA THR A 13 22.53 33.13 20.54
C THR A 13 23.04 33.40 21.95
N ASN A 14 23.68 34.55 22.16
CA ASN A 14 24.15 34.97 23.48
C ASN A 14 23.03 35.22 24.52
N LEU A 15 21.76 35.29 24.08
CA LEU A 15 20.59 35.41 24.95
C LEU A 15 20.12 34.07 25.51
N ASP A 16 20.51 32.96 24.87
CA ASP A 16 19.99 31.63 25.18
C ASP A 16 20.72 30.95 26.34
N TRP A 17 21.83 31.52 26.77
CA TRP A 17 22.65 30.96 27.83
C TRP A 17 23.60 32.01 28.41
N SER A 18 24.14 31.77 29.61
CA SER A 18 25.19 32.57 30.25
C SER A 18 26.26 31.65 30.83
N ALA A 19 27.48 32.17 31.02
CA ALA A 19 28.56 31.43 31.67
C ALA A 19 29.41 32.40 32.49
N LEU A 20 29.54 32.12 33.79
CA LEU A 20 30.22 33.00 34.74
C LEU A 20 31.10 32.17 35.67
N ALA A 21 32.27 32.71 36.00
CA ALA A 21 33.12 32.16 37.06
C ALA A 21 32.59 32.63 38.43
N GLU A 22 32.47 31.69 39.37
CA GLU A 22 31.94 31.93 40.71
C GLU A 22 32.80 31.24 41.76
N THR A 23 32.82 31.74 42.99
CA THR A 23 33.53 31.09 44.10
C THR A 23 32.87 29.77 44.50
N GLY A 24 33.65 28.80 44.99
CA GLY A 24 33.12 27.58 45.60
C GLY A 24 33.33 26.30 44.78
N GLY A 25 34.30 26.30 43.87
CA GLY A 25 34.76 25.11 43.16
C GLY A 25 36.20 24.76 43.52
N ASN A 26 36.79 23.87 42.72
CA ASN A 26 38.16 23.36 42.87
C ASN A 26 38.97 23.56 41.57
N LEU A 27 38.57 24.48 40.71
CA LEU A 27 39.30 24.76 39.47
C LEU A 27 40.67 25.38 39.75
N SER A 28 41.67 25.00 38.96
CA SER A 28 42.94 25.71 38.84
C SER A 28 42.78 26.96 37.98
N ALA A 29 43.46 28.07 38.29
CA ALA A 29 43.27 29.31 37.53
C ALA A 29 43.54 29.15 36.02
N GLY A 30 42.67 29.69 35.17
CA GLY A 30 42.75 29.51 33.73
C GLY A 30 41.68 30.27 32.94
N SER A 31 41.53 29.90 31.67
CA SER A 31 40.47 30.38 30.80
C SER A 31 40.00 29.29 29.84
N ILE A 32 38.72 29.27 29.51
CA ILE A 32 38.13 28.34 28.53
C ILE A 32 37.14 29.09 27.64
N ASN A 33 37.09 28.73 26.36
CA ASN A 33 36.03 29.18 25.45
C ASN A 33 34.91 28.15 25.50
N LEU A 34 33.73 28.57 25.96
CA LEU A 34 32.54 27.72 26.03
C LEU A 34 31.61 27.98 24.85
N TYR A 35 30.88 26.94 24.49
CA TYR A 35 29.84 26.92 23.47
C TYR A 35 28.64 26.13 23.99
N ILE A 36 27.49 26.38 23.37
CA ILE A 36 26.30 25.59 23.58
C ILE A 36 25.68 25.20 22.24
N GLN A 37 25.15 23.98 22.17
CA GLN A 37 24.39 23.47 21.04
C GLN A 37 23.06 22.88 21.53
N LEU A 38 22.10 22.89 20.63
CA LEU A 38 20.85 22.16 20.77
C LEU A 38 20.93 20.90 19.91
N ARG A 39 20.62 19.75 20.51
CA ARG A 39 20.49 18.46 19.86
C ARG A 39 19.02 18.07 19.78
N ASN A 40 18.62 17.45 18.69
CA ASN A 40 17.41 16.63 18.60
C ASN A 40 17.74 15.18 18.26
N ARG A 41 16.70 14.42 17.93
CA ARG A 41 16.79 13.01 17.54
C ARG A 41 17.51 12.80 16.19
N VAL A 42 17.69 13.81 15.35
CA VAL A 42 18.35 13.67 14.02
C VAL A 42 19.71 14.36 13.90
N GLY A 43 20.06 15.26 14.81
CA GLY A 43 21.33 15.97 14.72
C GLY A 43 21.46 17.14 15.68
N ARG A 44 22.44 18.00 15.40
CA ARG A 44 22.80 19.17 16.21
C ARG A 44 22.72 20.44 15.38
N ASN A 45 22.49 21.58 16.04
CA ASN A 45 22.67 22.88 15.40
C ASN A 45 24.13 23.35 15.48
N LEU A 46 24.45 24.49 14.85
CA LEU A 46 25.79 25.07 14.93
C LEU A 46 26.13 25.47 16.37
N LEU A 47 27.40 25.33 16.76
CA LEU A 47 27.93 25.89 18.01
C LEU A 47 27.53 27.36 18.12
N SER A 48 27.05 27.78 19.30
CA SER A 48 26.78 29.19 19.61
C SER A 48 28.03 30.09 19.41
N PRO A 49 27.89 31.43 19.41
CA PRO A 49 29.04 32.29 19.61
C PRO A 49 29.77 31.94 20.91
N SER A 50 31.09 31.77 20.86
CA SER A 50 31.91 31.39 22.01
C SER A 50 31.81 32.42 23.14
N LYS A 51 31.79 31.96 24.40
CA LYS A 51 32.03 32.80 25.58
C LYS A 51 33.32 32.39 26.26
N THR A 52 34.31 33.29 26.25
CA THR A 52 35.55 33.11 27.01
C THR A 52 35.29 33.40 28.48
N VAL A 53 35.50 32.41 29.33
CA VAL A 53 35.38 32.53 30.79
C VAL A 53 36.77 32.42 31.39
N ALA A 54 37.23 33.48 32.04
CA ALA A 54 38.43 33.45 32.87
C ALA A 54 38.04 33.14 34.32
N TYR A 55 38.77 32.24 34.96
CA TYR A 55 38.50 31.76 36.31
C TYR A 55 39.78 31.70 37.14
N ALA A 56 39.66 31.99 38.42
CA ALA A 56 40.72 31.93 39.41
C ALA A 56 40.75 30.57 40.12
N ALA A 57 41.84 30.32 40.85
CA ALA A 57 41.96 29.09 41.63
C ALA A 57 40.89 29.02 42.73
N GLY A 58 40.17 27.91 42.85
CA GLY A 58 39.07 27.70 43.80
C GLY A 58 37.70 28.24 43.34
N GLU A 59 37.59 28.64 42.07
CA GLU A 59 36.32 28.98 41.44
C GLU A 59 35.67 27.75 40.77
N LYS A 60 34.42 27.90 40.36
CA LYS A 60 33.64 27.04 39.48
C LYS A 60 33.15 27.87 38.30
N ILE A 61 32.72 27.22 37.21
CA ILE A 61 31.99 27.90 36.13
C ILE A 61 30.53 27.47 36.19
N ALA A 62 29.62 28.42 36.38
CA ALA A 62 28.19 28.21 36.29
C ALA A 62 27.71 28.54 34.87
N VAL A 63 27.19 27.53 34.16
CA VAL A 63 26.58 27.68 32.84
C VAL A 63 25.06 27.68 33.00
N GLU A 64 24.44 28.83 32.80
CA GLU A 64 22.99 29.00 32.89
C GLU A 64 22.36 28.83 31.49
N ILE A 65 21.38 27.96 31.38
CA ILE A 65 20.58 27.70 30.18
C ILE A 65 19.27 28.46 30.34
N ALA A 66 19.02 29.44 29.45
CA ALA A 66 17.84 30.28 29.54
C ALA A 66 16.58 29.57 29.00
N THR A 67 15.41 30.06 29.39
CA THR A 67 14.12 29.57 28.84
C THR A 67 14.00 29.80 27.33
N SER A 68 14.74 30.75 26.76
CA SER A 68 14.73 31.01 25.31
C SER A 68 15.52 29.99 24.50
N VAL A 69 16.25 29.06 25.16
CA VAL A 69 17.06 28.04 24.49
C VAL A 69 16.21 27.18 23.53
N ALA A 70 14.97 26.90 23.88
CA ALA A 70 13.97 26.23 23.05
C ALA A 70 12.77 27.16 22.82
N GLN A 71 12.40 27.40 21.58
CA GLN A 71 11.23 28.21 21.19
C GLN A 71 9.98 27.32 21.01
N PRO A 72 8.76 27.87 21.13
CA PRO A 72 7.55 27.13 20.78
C PRO A 72 7.61 26.57 19.35
N GLY A 73 7.33 25.28 19.18
CA GLY A 73 7.46 24.56 17.91
C GLY A 73 8.83 23.93 17.65
N GLU A 74 9.82 24.17 18.50
CA GLU A 74 11.12 23.48 18.49
C GLU A 74 11.08 22.20 19.36
N ASP A 75 11.44 21.05 18.80
CA ASP A 75 11.65 19.76 19.48
C ASP A 75 13.10 19.54 19.99
N GLY A 76 13.58 20.44 20.84
CA GLY A 76 14.89 20.29 21.49
C GLY A 76 14.91 19.06 22.41
N TRP A 77 15.87 18.16 22.20
CA TRP A 77 16.08 16.95 23.01
C TRP A 77 17.05 17.21 24.17
N GLN A 78 18.21 17.79 23.84
CA GLN A 78 19.30 17.95 24.78
C GLN A 78 20.09 19.20 24.44
N VAL A 79 20.60 19.88 25.47
CA VAL A 79 21.56 20.96 25.36
C VAL A 79 22.95 20.38 25.60
N ILE A 80 23.88 20.64 24.69
CA ILE A 80 25.27 20.20 24.79
C ILE A 80 26.14 21.41 25.13
N ILE A 81 26.89 21.34 26.22
CA ILE A 81 27.86 22.33 26.63
C ILE A 81 29.23 21.82 26.19
N SER A 82 29.95 22.64 25.43
CA SER A 82 31.25 22.28 24.87
C SER A 82 32.30 23.34 25.17
N GLY A 83 33.57 22.95 25.16
CA GLY A 83 34.66 23.91 25.37
C GLY A 83 35.94 23.56 24.64
N GLU A 84 36.79 24.58 24.50
CA GLU A 84 38.13 24.49 23.89
C GLU A 84 39.07 25.55 24.51
N LYS A 85 40.38 25.33 24.36
CA LYS A 85 41.46 26.22 24.85
C LYS A 85 42.36 26.77 23.73
N THR A 86 42.15 26.38 22.47
CA THR A 86 43.03 26.64 21.33
C THR A 86 42.65 27.90 20.54
N GLY A 87 41.45 28.44 20.75
CA GLY A 87 40.82 29.50 19.97
C GLY A 87 40.15 29.03 18.68
N SER A 88 40.07 27.71 18.43
CA SER A 88 39.41 27.13 17.26
C SER A 88 38.18 26.33 17.66
N SER A 89 37.03 26.67 17.09
CA SER A 89 35.78 25.95 17.34
C SER A 89 35.79 24.50 16.86
N SER A 90 36.72 24.12 15.97
CA SER A 90 36.92 22.73 15.53
C SER A 90 37.42 21.81 16.64
N ASP A 91 38.00 22.39 17.68
CA ASP A 91 38.64 21.66 18.76
C ASP A 91 37.70 21.60 19.98
N ALA A 92 36.44 22.01 19.82
CA ALA A 92 35.43 22.03 20.87
C ALA A 92 34.97 20.62 21.22
N VAL A 93 35.14 20.27 22.49
CA VAL A 93 34.81 18.96 23.07
C VAL A 93 33.58 19.08 23.95
N GLN A 94 32.72 18.06 23.93
CA GLN A 94 31.58 17.97 24.84
C GLN A 94 32.04 17.84 26.30
N LEU A 95 31.66 18.82 27.13
CA LEU A 95 32.00 18.84 28.56
C LEU A 95 30.84 18.32 29.41
N ALA A 96 29.60 18.69 29.04
CA ALA A 96 28.40 18.33 29.76
C ALA A 96 27.16 18.36 28.85
N THR A 97 26.07 17.77 29.32
CA THR A 97 24.75 17.85 28.68
C THR A 97 23.66 18.17 29.70
N TYR A 98 22.57 18.76 29.22
CA TYR A 98 21.33 18.94 29.97
C TYR A 98 20.17 18.44 29.12
N ASP A 99 19.42 17.47 29.63
CA ASP A 99 18.27 16.93 28.90
C ASP A 99 17.11 17.92 29.00
N LEU A 100 16.65 18.41 27.84
CA LEU A 100 15.50 19.33 27.77
C LEU A 100 14.18 18.59 27.94
N LYS A 101 14.17 17.28 27.69
CA LYS A 101 13.01 16.42 27.86
C LYS A 101 13.32 15.33 28.86
N ASP A 102 12.31 14.93 29.62
CA ASP A 102 12.39 13.79 30.51
C ASP A 102 12.81 12.53 29.72
N LEU A 103 13.83 11.82 30.21
CA LEU A 103 14.39 10.67 29.50
C LEU A 103 13.45 9.47 29.48
N ALA A 104 12.53 9.36 30.44
CA ALA A 104 11.60 8.25 30.54
C ALA A 104 10.40 8.44 29.61
N ASP A 105 9.83 9.65 29.52
CA ASP A 105 8.65 9.91 28.67
C ASP A 105 8.99 10.63 27.35
N GLN A 106 10.15 11.25 27.20
CA GLN A 106 10.56 11.92 25.96
C GLN A 106 9.60 13.02 25.45
N VAL A 107 8.68 13.51 26.30
CA VAL A 107 7.60 14.45 25.97
C VAL A 107 7.62 15.63 26.94
N THR A 108 7.73 15.37 28.25
CA THR A 108 7.70 16.38 29.29
C THR A 108 8.97 17.22 29.23
N ILE A 109 8.82 18.55 29.15
CA ILE A 109 9.94 19.49 29.11
C ILE A 109 10.48 19.69 30.53
N ASN A 110 11.78 19.45 30.72
CA ASN A 110 12.47 19.70 31.98
C ASN A 110 12.54 21.21 32.31
N ALA A 111 12.62 21.52 33.60
CA ALA A 111 12.47 22.90 34.07
C ALA A 111 13.61 23.83 33.59
N LEU A 112 13.24 24.91 32.90
CA LEU A 112 14.13 26.02 32.53
C LEU A 112 13.75 27.32 33.29
N PRO A 113 14.71 28.20 33.61
CA PRO A 113 16.15 28.10 33.33
C PRO A 113 16.82 27.02 34.19
N ALA A 114 17.92 26.47 33.70
CA ALA A 114 18.70 25.42 34.37
C ALA A 114 20.17 25.84 34.49
N THR A 115 20.88 25.36 35.52
CA THR A 115 22.30 25.68 35.72
C THR A 115 23.12 24.40 35.82
N ILE A 116 24.18 24.31 35.02
CA ILE A 116 25.20 23.27 35.10
C ILE A 116 26.48 23.86 35.69
N GLU A 117 27.05 23.22 36.71
CA GLU A 117 28.24 23.69 37.41
C GLU A 117 29.47 22.85 37.04
N LEU A 118 30.50 23.51 36.49
CA LEU A 118 31.79 22.90 36.19
C LEU A 118 32.74 23.24 37.35
N THR A 119 32.86 22.33 38.31
CA THR A 119 33.55 22.57 39.58
C THR A 119 34.99 22.04 39.68
N GLU A 120 35.40 21.11 38.82
CA GLU A 120 36.69 20.40 38.90
C GLU A 120 37.45 20.53 37.58
N ASP A 121 38.79 20.49 37.64
CA ASP A 121 39.64 20.70 36.45
C ASP A 121 39.33 19.71 35.33
N PHE A 122 39.02 18.46 35.68
CA PHE A 122 38.66 17.44 34.71
C PHE A 122 37.31 17.72 34.01
N HIS A 123 36.43 18.56 34.55
CA HIS A 123 35.25 19.02 33.81
C HIS A 123 35.61 19.95 32.63
N LEU A 124 36.80 20.55 32.65
CA LEU A 124 37.31 21.49 31.65
C LEU A 124 38.41 20.89 30.77
N GLU A 125 38.63 19.58 30.88
CA GLU A 125 39.63 18.85 30.10
C GLU A 125 39.18 18.80 28.63
N THR A 126 40.06 19.21 27.72
CA THR A 126 39.82 19.23 26.27
C THR A 126 40.95 18.55 25.50
N ASP A 127 42.17 18.58 26.05
CA ASP A 127 43.37 18.01 25.42
C ASP A 127 43.77 16.61 25.96
N ASN A 128 43.36 16.23 27.18
CA ASN A 128 43.65 14.92 27.79
C ASN A 128 42.39 14.11 28.10
N LEU A 129 41.58 13.84 27.08
CA LEU A 129 40.32 13.08 27.23
C LEU A 129 40.53 11.58 27.33
N VAL A 130 41.75 11.12 27.08
CA VAL A 130 42.12 9.71 26.99
C VAL A 130 42.59 9.21 28.34
N VAL A 131 41.95 8.16 28.85
CA VAL A 131 42.35 7.44 30.06
C VAL A 131 42.80 6.02 29.71
N ALA A 132 43.66 5.45 30.56
CA ALA A 132 44.25 4.15 30.28
C ALA A 132 43.22 3.02 30.38
N THR A 133 42.42 3.03 31.44
CA THR A 133 41.44 1.99 31.78
C THR A 133 40.11 2.57 32.24
N VAL A 134 39.04 1.77 32.24
CA VAL A 134 37.72 2.17 32.79
C VAL A 134 37.81 2.60 34.27
N ALA A 135 38.76 2.04 35.03
CA ALA A 135 38.98 2.41 36.43
C ALA A 135 39.59 3.81 36.62
N ASP A 136 40.17 4.38 35.56
CA ASP A 136 40.75 5.73 35.56
C ASP A 136 39.72 6.82 35.21
N LEU A 137 38.46 6.44 34.95
CA LEU A 137 37.38 7.38 34.70
C LEU A 137 37.04 8.20 35.97
N PRO A 138 36.79 9.52 35.84
CA PRO A 138 36.48 10.38 36.99
C PRO A 138 35.24 9.92 37.78
N LEU A 139 35.34 9.95 39.11
CA LEU A 139 34.26 9.54 40.02
C LEU A 139 33.20 10.61 40.28
N ASN A 140 33.58 11.89 40.20
CA ASN A 140 32.65 13.02 40.33
C ASN A 140 32.31 13.60 38.95
N ALA A 141 31.95 12.72 38.02
CA ALA A 141 31.61 13.13 36.66
C ALA A 141 30.25 13.85 36.61
N ILE A 142 30.07 14.66 35.57
CA ILE A 142 28.85 15.44 35.31
C ILE A 142 28.10 14.86 34.12
N ALA A 143 26.78 15.04 34.06
CA ALA A 143 25.94 14.50 33.00
C ALA A 143 26.52 14.84 31.61
N GLY A 144 26.67 13.83 30.76
CA GLY A 144 27.13 14.00 29.38
C GLY A 144 28.64 14.21 29.21
N MET A 145 29.43 14.18 30.28
CA MET A 145 30.89 14.22 30.20
C MET A 145 31.42 12.99 29.44
N VAL A 146 32.37 13.19 28.51
CA VAL A 146 32.93 12.10 27.68
C VAL A 146 34.42 11.84 27.93
N ARG A 147 34.84 10.58 27.81
CA ARG A 147 36.24 10.13 27.92
C ARG A 147 36.54 8.98 26.97
N GLU A 148 37.73 8.93 26.41
CA GLU A 148 38.21 7.79 25.61
C GLU A 148 39.02 6.83 26.49
N VAL A 149 38.83 5.53 26.33
CA VAL A 149 39.49 4.48 27.13
C VAL A 149 40.35 3.60 26.21
N THR A 150 41.68 3.63 26.40
CA THR A 150 42.62 2.97 25.47
C THR A 150 42.68 1.45 25.57
N ASP A 151 42.53 0.88 26.76
CA ASP A 151 42.57 -0.58 26.94
C ASP A 151 41.33 -1.29 26.37
N GLU A 152 40.27 -0.54 26.09
CA GLU A 152 39.07 -0.96 25.38
C GLU A 152 39.08 -0.57 23.88
N SER A 153 40.26 -0.53 23.25
CA SER A 153 40.40 -0.20 21.82
C SER A 153 39.94 1.22 21.44
N GLY A 154 40.03 2.19 22.37
CA GLY A 154 39.68 3.59 22.10
C GLY A 154 38.18 3.85 22.13
N LYS A 155 37.41 3.03 22.86
CA LYS A 155 35.98 3.30 23.09
C LYS A 155 35.78 4.61 23.85
N ILE A 156 34.69 5.29 23.54
CA ILE A 156 34.29 6.51 24.21
C ILE A 156 33.21 6.16 25.24
N TYR A 157 33.38 6.65 26.47
CA TYR A 157 32.40 6.53 27.53
C TYR A 157 31.75 7.89 27.79
N VAL A 158 30.47 7.88 28.14
CA VAL A 158 29.71 9.05 28.60
C VAL A 158 29.19 8.81 30.01
N TRP A 159 29.18 9.84 30.86
CA TRP A 159 28.57 9.76 32.18
C TRP A 159 27.06 9.92 32.11
N ASN A 160 26.34 8.88 32.53
CA ASN A 160 24.89 8.89 32.70
C ASN A 160 24.56 9.16 34.18
N GLU A 161 24.05 10.36 34.47
CA GLU A 161 23.72 10.78 35.84
C GLU A 161 22.54 9.97 36.42
N THR A 162 21.61 9.51 35.58
CA THR A 162 20.45 8.73 36.03
C THR A 162 20.85 7.33 36.46
N ALA A 163 21.72 6.69 35.68
CA ALA A 163 22.29 5.37 36.00
C ALA A 163 23.42 5.46 37.03
N ASN A 164 23.98 6.66 37.24
CA ASN A 164 25.16 6.92 38.07
C ASN A 164 26.36 6.04 37.65
N SER A 165 26.59 5.97 36.34
CA SER A 165 27.62 5.12 35.73
C SER A 165 28.16 5.70 34.43
N TRP A 166 29.37 5.28 34.07
CA TRP A 166 29.93 5.47 32.74
C TRP A 166 29.39 4.39 31.79
N GLU A 167 28.89 4.83 30.65
CA GLU A 167 28.27 3.96 29.63
C GLU A 167 29.01 4.13 28.29
N ASP A 168 29.10 3.05 27.51
CA ASP A 168 29.67 3.08 26.16
C ASP A 168 28.85 4.02 25.25
N TYR A 169 29.52 4.93 24.54
CA TYR A 169 28.90 6.04 23.80
C TYR A 169 29.07 5.87 22.30
N THR A 170 27.96 5.73 21.58
CA THR A 170 27.90 5.70 20.11
C THR A 170 27.18 6.98 19.66
N PRO A 171 27.90 8.02 19.17
CA PRO A 171 28.79 8.00 18.01
C PRO A 171 30.30 8.13 18.35
N PRO A 172 31.22 7.89 17.38
CA PRO A 172 32.63 7.61 17.63
C PRO A 172 33.52 8.84 17.87
N SER A 173 32.99 9.98 18.32
CA SER A 173 33.78 11.21 18.51
C SER A 173 33.36 12.01 19.75
N TYR A 174 34.36 12.51 20.49
CA TYR A 174 34.20 13.48 21.58
C TYR A 174 34.20 14.94 21.09
N PHE A 175 34.62 15.17 19.84
CA PHE A 175 34.50 16.49 19.21
C PHE A 175 33.05 16.77 18.84
N THR A 176 32.65 18.03 18.96
CA THR A 176 31.35 18.45 18.48
C THR A 176 31.33 18.60 16.96
N GLU A 177 30.32 18.02 16.32
CA GLU A 177 30.14 18.12 14.87
C GLU A 177 29.88 19.57 14.46
N LEU A 178 30.65 20.04 13.49
CA LEU A 178 30.51 21.35 12.86
C LEU A 178 29.84 21.19 11.49
N GLY A 179 28.51 21.16 11.48
CA GLY A 179 27.71 21.03 10.25
C GLY A 179 26.67 22.14 10.13
N ASN A 180 26.44 22.65 8.92
CA ASN A 180 25.20 23.39 8.64
C ASN A 180 24.04 22.46 9.02
N THR A 181 22.96 23.00 9.58
CA THR A 181 21.81 22.19 9.98
C THR A 181 21.26 21.32 8.85
N ARG A 182 21.49 21.71 7.59
CA ARG A 182 21.05 20.95 6.40
C ARG A 182 22.08 19.96 5.83
N ASN A 183 23.29 19.90 6.38
CA ASN A 183 24.31 18.94 5.98
C ASN A 183 24.07 17.59 6.69
N GLU A 184 24.72 16.53 6.19
CA GLU A 184 24.83 15.24 6.91
C GLU A 184 25.35 15.46 8.35
N GLY A 185 24.73 14.81 9.34
CA GLY A 185 24.89 15.09 10.80
C GLY A 185 24.13 16.32 11.38
N GLY A 186 23.58 17.21 10.53
CA GLY A 186 22.87 18.42 10.96
C GLY A 186 21.41 18.21 11.40
N SER A 187 20.87 19.15 12.18
CA SER A 187 19.53 19.05 12.82
C SER A 187 18.32 19.34 11.92
N ASP A 188 18.51 19.84 10.69
CA ASP A 188 17.50 20.23 9.69
C ASP A 188 17.59 19.29 8.47
N GLN A 189 17.71 17.99 8.74
CA GLN A 189 17.81 16.94 7.73
C GLN A 189 16.46 16.29 7.43
N PHE A 190 16.27 15.91 6.16
CA PHE A 190 15.19 15.04 5.75
C PHE A 190 15.50 13.62 6.24
N LEU A 191 14.75 13.09 7.20
CA LEU A 191 14.67 11.64 7.33
C LEU A 191 14.00 11.11 6.05
N ARG A 192 14.83 10.59 5.14
CA ARG A 192 14.40 9.52 4.24
C ARG A 192 14.26 8.26 5.10
N SER A 193 13.49 7.31 4.59
CA SER A 193 13.14 5.99 5.15
C SER A 193 14.29 5.11 5.67
N ASP A 194 15.49 5.64 5.83
CA ASP A 194 16.67 4.82 6.04
C ASP A 194 16.99 4.80 7.54
N GLU A 195 16.55 3.68 8.14
CA GLU A 195 17.01 3.06 9.39
C GLU A 195 16.71 3.82 10.69
N LEU A 196 15.50 3.61 11.20
CA LEU A 196 15.29 3.65 12.65
C LEU A 196 15.76 2.31 13.24
N LEU A 197 17.05 2.22 13.59
CA LEU A 197 17.60 1.08 14.32
C LEU A 197 16.94 1.02 15.70
N ILE A 198 15.99 0.10 15.88
CA ILE A 198 15.60 -0.33 17.23
C ILE A 198 16.84 -0.99 17.82
N PRO A 199 17.32 -0.55 19.00
CA PRO A 199 18.52 -1.14 19.59
C PRO A 199 18.34 -2.67 19.72
N PRO A 200 19.38 -3.45 19.38
CA PRO A 200 19.28 -4.90 19.31
C PRO A 200 18.83 -5.49 20.66
N LEU A 201 18.00 -6.53 20.58
CA LEU A 201 17.60 -7.33 21.73
C LEU A 201 18.83 -7.98 22.37
N MET A 202 19.14 -7.60 23.62
CA MET A 202 20.08 -8.34 24.45
C MET A 202 19.29 -9.46 25.16
N PHE A 203 19.49 -10.71 24.73
CA PHE A 203 18.85 -11.86 25.38
C PHE A 203 19.64 -12.34 26.58
N ASP A 204 18.90 -12.65 27.65
CA ASP A 204 19.32 -13.64 28.64
C ASP A 204 18.41 -14.87 28.49
N VAL A 205 19.01 -16.05 28.40
CA VAL A 205 18.39 -17.31 27.92
C VAL A 205 17.40 -17.92 28.92
N GLU A 206 17.18 -17.29 30.07
CA GLU A 206 16.38 -17.81 31.18
C GLU A 206 14.94 -17.27 31.26
N VAL A 207 14.52 -16.33 30.41
CA VAL A 207 13.19 -15.68 30.52
C VAL A 207 12.20 -16.24 29.48
N VAL A 208 11.02 -16.64 29.96
CA VAL A 208 9.94 -17.29 29.17
C VAL A 208 9.21 -16.30 28.25
N ARG A 209 9.15 -15.01 28.63
CA ARG A 209 8.43 -13.94 27.90
C ARG A 209 9.23 -12.65 27.99
N VAL A 210 9.60 -12.08 26.85
CA VAL A 210 10.45 -10.88 26.75
C VAL A 210 9.61 -9.73 26.21
N SER A 211 9.66 -8.60 26.92
CA SER A 211 9.13 -7.33 26.45
C SER A 211 10.28 -6.35 26.33
N THR A 212 10.41 -5.68 25.19
CA THR A 212 11.38 -4.59 25.06
C THR A 212 10.89 -3.36 25.79
N THR A 213 11.82 -2.47 26.13
CA THR A 213 11.46 -1.09 26.50
C THR A 213 10.74 -0.44 25.32
N PRO A 214 9.60 0.23 25.53
CA PRO A 214 8.92 0.95 24.47
C PRO A 214 9.77 2.06 23.87
N VAL A 215 9.75 2.15 22.55
CA VAL A 215 10.33 3.22 21.76
C VAL A 215 9.21 4.17 21.36
N ARG A 216 9.39 5.46 21.63
CA ARG A 216 8.37 6.48 21.37
C ARG A 216 8.49 7.04 19.96
N TYR A 217 7.42 6.92 19.19
CA TYR A 217 7.26 7.35 17.81
C TYR A 217 6.27 8.52 17.69
N TRP A 218 6.51 9.42 16.75
CA TRP A 218 5.68 10.62 16.54
C TRP A 218 5.26 10.70 15.08
N LEU A 219 3.96 10.62 14.84
CA LEU A 219 3.35 10.85 13.53
C LEU A 219 2.89 12.30 13.43
N LEU A 220 3.38 13.07 12.45
CA LEU A 220 3.18 14.52 12.40
C LEU A 220 2.26 14.95 11.24
N ASN A 221 1.30 15.84 11.50
CA ASN A 221 0.67 16.64 10.46
C ASN A 221 1.36 18.00 10.35
N GLU A 222 2.29 18.10 9.40
CA GLU A 222 3.21 19.23 9.19
C GLU A 222 2.51 20.55 8.78
N ALA A 223 1.22 20.50 8.46
CA ALA A 223 0.52 21.69 8.02
C ALA A 223 0.27 22.64 9.22
N PRO A 224 0.40 23.98 9.08
CA PRO A 224 0.20 24.90 10.18
C PRO A 224 -1.19 24.74 10.80
N GLU A 225 -1.33 24.95 12.11
CA GLU A 225 -2.63 24.79 12.76
C GLU A 225 -3.71 25.65 12.08
N GLY A 226 -4.78 25.01 11.60
CA GLY A 226 -5.85 25.64 10.83
C GLY A 226 -5.60 25.78 9.32
N ALA A 227 -4.49 25.28 8.80
CA ALA A 227 -4.15 25.27 7.39
C ALA A 227 -3.83 23.84 6.92
N GLY A 228 -4.65 23.27 6.03
CA GLY A 228 -4.46 21.92 5.48
C GLY A 228 -5.55 20.93 5.91
N PRO A 229 -5.62 19.75 5.27
CA PRO A 229 -6.54 18.68 5.66
C PRO A 229 -6.04 17.90 6.87
N ASP A 230 -6.97 17.30 7.61
CA ASP A 230 -6.65 16.28 8.61
C ASP A 230 -6.06 15.04 7.93
N ILE A 231 -5.15 14.34 8.61
CA ILE A 231 -4.62 13.05 8.18
C ILE A 231 -5.47 11.95 8.85
N ALA A 232 -6.17 11.16 8.04
CA ALA A 232 -6.92 9.97 8.49
C ALA A 232 -6.26 8.67 7.98
N ASP A 233 -4.98 8.75 7.61
CA ASP A 233 -4.26 7.68 6.92
C ASP A 233 -3.81 6.56 7.87
N ASN A 234 -3.52 5.41 7.25
CA ASN A 234 -2.93 4.25 7.90
C ASN A 234 -1.40 4.31 7.81
N ILE A 235 -0.69 3.95 8.88
CA ILE A 235 0.77 3.76 8.86
C ILE A 235 1.07 2.29 8.57
N ASN A 236 1.99 2.01 7.64
CA ASN A 236 2.49 0.66 7.38
C ASN A 236 3.85 0.44 8.05
N LEU A 237 4.12 -0.81 8.43
CA LEU A 237 5.41 -1.24 8.94
C LEU A 237 6.05 -2.25 8.02
N GLU A 238 7.32 -2.04 7.74
CA GLU A 238 8.21 -3.04 7.16
C GLU A 238 9.15 -3.55 8.24
N ILE A 239 9.44 -4.85 8.21
CA ILE A 239 10.30 -5.50 9.20
C ILE A 239 11.43 -6.16 8.44
N SER A 240 12.65 -5.86 8.84
CA SER A 240 13.84 -6.52 8.35
C SER A 240 14.71 -7.04 9.49
N ILE A 241 15.40 -8.15 9.25
CA ILE A 241 16.42 -8.70 10.13
C ILE A 241 17.73 -8.70 9.36
N ASN A 242 18.76 -8.06 9.93
CA ASN A 242 20.05 -7.85 9.29
C ASN A 242 19.93 -7.22 7.88
N GLY A 243 18.95 -6.35 7.69
CA GLY A 243 18.64 -5.69 6.41
C GLY A 243 17.87 -6.54 5.39
N ALA A 244 17.50 -7.79 5.71
CA ALA A 244 16.67 -8.64 4.85
C ALA A 244 15.21 -8.63 5.35
N THR A 245 14.24 -8.45 4.45
CA THR A 245 12.79 -8.44 4.78
C THR A 245 12.15 -9.84 4.70
N VAL A 246 12.96 -10.81 4.24
CA VAL A 246 12.63 -12.22 4.12
C VAL A 246 13.78 -13.01 4.75
N SER A 247 13.45 -14.07 5.49
CA SER A 247 14.40 -15.01 6.07
C SER A 247 15.04 -15.89 4.98
N ASP A 248 16.12 -16.59 5.32
CA ASP A 248 16.82 -17.50 4.41
C ASP A 248 15.95 -18.68 3.94
N ASP A 249 14.92 -19.05 4.70
CA ASP A 249 13.93 -20.07 4.35
C ASP A 249 12.69 -19.51 3.63
N GLY A 250 12.73 -18.24 3.20
CA GLY A 250 11.71 -17.62 2.36
C GLY A 250 10.50 -17.07 3.11
N ARG A 251 10.51 -17.03 4.45
CA ARG A 251 9.43 -16.46 5.25
C ARG A 251 9.58 -14.95 5.33
N PHE A 252 8.49 -14.22 5.18
CA PHE A 252 8.50 -12.77 5.44
C PHE A 252 8.60 -12.50 6.93
N TRP A 253 9.58 -11.68 7.34
CA TRP A 253 9.71 -11.29 8.74
C TRP A 253 8.48 -10.54 9.25
N GLY A 254 7.79 -9.81 8.35
CA GLY A 254 6.46 -9.26 8.62
C GLY A 254 5.46 -10.31 9.13
N ALA A 255 5.35 -11.46 8.48
CA ALA A 255 4.42 -12.51 8.91
C ALA A 255 4.83 -13.13 10.25
N VAL A 256 6.13 -13.29 10.46
CA VAL A 256 6.72 -13.89 11.67
C VAL A 256 6.50 -13.01 12.91
N PHE A 257 6.66 -11.71 12.77
CA PHE A 257 6.51 -10.73 13.86
C PHE A 257 5.07 -10.21 14.02
N SER A 258 4.14 -10.73 13.21
CA SER A 258 2.71 -10.45 13.33
C SER A 258 2.20 -10.83 14.73
N GLY A 259 1.54 -9.90 15.39
CA GLY A 259 0.99 -10.04 16.74
C GLY A 259 2.01 -9.81 17.86
N LEU A 260 3.30 -9.76 17.55
CA LEU A 260 4.38 -9.61 18.54
C LEU A 260 4.74 -8.15 18.77
N ILE A 261 4.68 -7.31 17.73
CA ILE A 261 4.86 -5.86 17.87
C ILE A 261 3.60 -5.26 18.46
N LYS A 262 3.76 -4.43 19.49
CA LYS A 262 2.71 -3.72 20.20
C LYS A 262 2.84 -2.22 19.97
N PHE A 263 1.70 -1.56 19.89
CA PHE A 263 1.61 -0.10 19.86
C PHE A 263 0.65 0.37 20.93
N GLU A 264 0.91 1.55 21.46
CA GLU A 264 -0.02 2.27 22.31
C GLU A 264 -0.03 3.72 21.90
N LEU A 265 -1.21 4.27 21.60
CA LEU A 265 -1.33 5.71 21.39
C LEU A 265 -1.23 6.39 22.76
N VAL A 266 -0.18 7.17 22.96
CA VAL A 266 0.06 7.94 24.19
C VAL A 266 -0.82 9.21 24.21
N GLY A 267 -1.05 9.82 23.05
CA GLY A 267 -1.88 11.01 22.94
C GLY A 267 -1.56 11.84 21.70
N TYR A 268 -2.26 12.96 21.52
CA TYR A 268 -2.03 13.89 20.42
C TYR A 268 -1.31 15.13 20.97
N TYR A 269 -0.06 15.30 20.60
CA TYR A 269 0.75 16.43 20.99
C TYR A 269 0.47 17.62 20.08
N ARG A 270 0.02 18.72 20.67
CA ARG A 270 -0.18 19.98 19.96
C ARG A 270 1.11 20.78 19.93
N LEU A 271 1.67 21.00 18.74
CA LEU A 271 2.97 21.64 18.56
C LEU A 271 3.01 23.08 19.06
N LEU A 272 1.91 23.83 18.88
CA LEU A 272 1.86 25.25 19.23
C LEU A 272 1.83 25.49 20.74
N SER A 273 1.07 24.68 21.48
CA SER A 273 0.87 24.85 22.92
C SER A 273 1.74 23.94 23.78
N ALA A 274 2.55 23.07 23.14
CA ALA A 274 3.36 22.05 23.80
C ALA A 274 2.55 21.13 24.74
N GLY A 275 1.27 20.90 24.43
CA GLY A 275 0.36 20.14 25.28
C GLY A 275 0.07 18.77 24.68
N LEU A 276 0.11 17.72 25.49
CA LEU A 276 -0.31 16.38 25.10
C LEU A 276 -1.79 16.18 25.46
N ASP A 277 -2.63 15.93 24.46
CA ASP A 277 -4.02 15.55 24.66
C ASP A 277 -4.14 14.02 24.79
N THR A 278 -4.44 13.56 26.01
CA THR A 278 -4.65 12.15 26.33
C THR A 278 -6.13 11.80 26.48
N GLY A 279 -7.05 12.74 26.23
CA GLY A 279 -8.49 12.56 26.38
C GLY A 279 -9.19 11.98 25.16
N LEU A 280 -8.43 11.58 24.14
CA LEU A 280 -8.93 11.10 22.86
C LEU A 280 -9.24 9.59 22.90
N ASP A 281 -10.20 9.17 22.08
CA ASP A 281 -10.52 7.75 21.92
C ASP A 281 -9.29 6.96 21.45
N GLY A 282 -9.08 5.78 22.05
CA GLY A 282 -7.97 4.88 21.74
C GLY A 282 -6.63 5.20 22.42
N VAL A 283 -6.54 6.31 23.18
CA VAL A 283 -5.35 6.61 24.01
C VAL A 283 -5.21 5.60 25.15
N GLY A 284 -3.99 5.12 25.39
CA GLY A 284 -3.66 4.14 26.42
C GLY A 284 -4.13 2.72 26.12
N VAL A 285 -4.66 2.48 24.90
CA VAL A 285 -5.08 1.15 24.46
C VAL A 285 -3.93 0.50 23.70
N THR A 286 -3.39 -0.59 24.26
CA THR A 286 -2.41 -1.42 23.56
C THR A 286 -3.06 -2.18 22.41
N GLN A 287 -2.49 -2.05 21.22
CA GLN A 287 -2.84 -2.78 20.02
C GLN A 287 -1.67 -3.67 19.59
N ALA A 288 -1.99 -4.82 19.00
CA ALA A 288 -0.97 -5.66 18.39
C ALA A 288 -0.95 -5.42 16.88
N TRP A 289 0.24 -5.25 16.33
CA TRP A 289 0.43 -5.24 14.89
C TRP A 289 -0.01 -6.55 14.27
N ASN A 290 -0.56 -6.50 13.07
CA ASN A 290 -0.90 -7.71 12.35
C ASN A 290 -0.50 -7.54 10.89
N PHE A 291 0.34 -8.44 10.39
CA PHE A 291 0.82 -8.42 9.01
C PHE A 291 -0.32 -8.47 7.97
N SER A 292 -1.43 -9.16 8.28
CA SER A 292 -2.61 -9.23 7.40
C SER A 292 -3.47 -7.98 7.40
N SER A 293 -3.27 -7.09 8.38
CA SER A 293 -3.88 -5.77 8.48
C SER A 293 -2.79 -4.80 8.94
N ASN A 294 -1.76 -4.65 8.11
CA ASN A 294 -0.50 -3.94 8.38
C ASN A 294 -0.65 -2.42 8.59
N PHE A 295 -1.88 -1.95 8.75
CA PHE A 295 -2.28 -0.57 8.86
C PHE A 295 -2.53 -0.22 10.33
N LEU A 296 -1.71 0.65 10.89
CA LEU A 296 -2.04 1.34 12.15
C LEU A 296 -3.02 2.47 11.82
N THR A 297 -4.31 2.26 12.11
CA THR A 297 -5.35 3.28 11.92
C THR A 297 -5.31 4.28 13.06
N LEU A 298 -5.23 5.57 12.74
CA LEU A 298 -5.41 6.62 13.73
C LEU A 298 -6.85 6.59 14.26
N PRO A 299 -7.07 6.47 15.58
CA PRO A 299 -8.43 6.41 16.12
C PRO A 299 -9.20 7.72 15.94
N ASN A 300 -8.49 8.84 15.77
CA ASN A 300 -9.04 10.14 15.42
C ASN A 300 -8.23 10.73 14.26
N PRO A 301 -8.80 11.52 13.33
CA PRO A 301 -8.01 12.23 12.34
C PRO A 301 -6.98 13.16 13.00
N LEU A 302 -5.75 13.15 12.49
CA LEU A 302 -4.68 14.01 12.98
C LEU A 302 -4.74 15.37 12.28
N SER A 303 -5.19 16.40 13.01
CA SER A 303 -5.31 17.76 12.48
C SER A 303 -3.97 18.46 12.25
N PRO A 304 -3.92 19.46 11.32
CA PRO A 304 -2.76 20.31 11.11
C PRO A 304 -2.20 20.88 12.41
N GLY A 305 -0.89 20.78 12.62
CA GLY A 305 -0.21 21.32 13.81
C GLY A 305 -0.22 20.39 15.03
N TYR A 306 -0.63 19.14 14.84
CA TYR A 306 -0.61 18.09 15.85
C TYR A 306 0.29 16.93 15.44
N ALA A 307 0.76 16.19 16.44
CA ALA A 307 1.45 14.91 16.28
C ALA A 307 0.73 13.81 17.08
N ALA A 308 0.50 12.64 16.49
CA ALA A 308 0.09 11.45 17.26
C ALA A 308 1.33 10.76 17.82
N VAL A 309 1.37 10.57 19.14
CA VAL A 309 2.51 9.99 19.86
C VAL A 309 2.19 8.53 20.17
N TYR A 310 3.02 7.61 19.70
CA TYR A 310 2.87 6.18 19.90
C TYR A 310 4.06 5.61 20.68
N ASP A 311 3.81 4.69 21.60
CA ASP A 311 4.84 3.81 22.15
C ASP A 311 4.81 2.49 21.40
N ILE A 312 5.98 1.99 21.01
CA ILE A 312 6.14 0.80 20.16
C ILE A 312 7.14 -0.13 20.82
N TRP A 313 6.75 -1.39 21.04
CA TRP A 313 7.61 -2.39 21.65
C TRP A 313 7.36 -3.78 21.09
N LEU A 314 8.31 -4.67 21.28
CA LEU A 314 8.14 -6.09 20.99
C LEU A 314 7.75 -6.82 22.27
N GLU A 315 6.73 -7.67 22.18
CA GLU A 315 6.34 -8.61 23.23
C GLU A 315 6.24 -10.01 22.62
N ALA A 316 7.22 -10.86 22.94
CA ALA A 316 7.33 -12.20 22.37
C ALA A 316 7.83 -13.22 23.40
N ASP A 317 7.40 -14.47 23.24
CA ASP A 317 8.03 -15.59 23.95
C ASP A 317 9.35 -15.95 23.24
N THR A 318 10.39 -16.24 24.02
CA THR A 318 11.72 -16.59 23.48
C THR A 318 11.68 -17.81 22.56
N SER A 319 10.74 -18.73 22.79
CA SER A 319 10.49 -19.88 21.91
C SER A 319 9.96 -19.50 20.53
N VAL A 320 9.17 -18.43 20.41
CA VAL A 320 8.63 -17.95 19.13
C VAL A 320 9.73 -17.32 18.29
N LEU A 321 10.62 -16.54 18.93
CA LEU A 321 11.78 -15.94 18.26
C LEU A 321 12.81 -17.00 17.84
N ALA A 322 13.05 -18.01 18.67
CA ALA A 322 13.94 -19.11 18.31
C ALA A 322 13.39 -19.98 17.16
N GLN A 323 12.08 -20.24 17.12
CA GLN A 323 11.43 -20.95 16.01
C GLN A 323 11.39 -20.15 14.70
N ALA A 324 11.46 -18.84 14.81
CA ALA A 324 11.60 -17.92 13.70
C ALA A 324 13.02 -17.89 13.11
N GLY A 325 14.00 -18.52 13.77
CA GLY A 325 15.40 -18.47 13.34
C GLY A 325 16.11 -17.16 13.72
N TYR A 326 15.59 -16.43 14.71
CA TYR A 326 16.25 -15.23 15.25
C TYR A 326 17.34 -15.65 16.24
N GLU A 327 18.59 -15.29 15.98
CA GLU A 327 19.74 -15.63 16.78
C GLU A 327 20.26 -14.44 17.61
N ALA A 328 21.00 -14.72 18.68
CA ALA A 328 21.60 -13.68 19.49
C ALA A 328 22.62 -12.89 18.68
N GLY A 329 22.41 -11.58 18.54
CA GLY A 329 23.23 -10.67 17.73
C GLY A 329 22.56 -10.21 16.44
N ASP A 330 21.43 -10.80 16.04
CA ASP A 330 20.64 -10.33 14.91
C ASP A 330 20.03 -8.96 15.16
N VAL A 331 20.08 -8.08 14.16
CA VAL A 331 19.54 -6.73 14.23
C VAL A 331 18.13 -6.73 13.64
N LEU A 332 17.12 -6.46 14.46
CA LEU A 332 15.74 -6.24 14.03
C LEU A 332 15.54 -4.75 13.71
N SER A 333 15.14 -4.45 12.49
CA SER A 333 14.77 -3.10 12.05
C SER A 333 13.28 -3.04 11.73
N ILE A 334 12.60 -1.96 12.17
CA ILE A 334 11.20 -1.68 11.86
C ILE A 334 11.14 -0.33 11.15
N ASP A 335 10.78 -0.37 9.88
CA ASP A 335 10.66 0.82 9.04
C ASP A 335 9.20 1.26 8.98
N PHE A 336 8.97 2.56 9.16
CA PHE A 336 7.64 3.15 9.10
C PHE A 336 7.46 3.78 7.74
N ASP A 337 6.47 3.28 7.00
CA ASP A 337 6.05 3.86 5.74
C ASP A 337 4.75 4.63 5.93
N HIS A 338 4.87 5.94 5.76
CA HIS A 338 3.75 6.86 5.72
C HIS A 338 3.57 7.24 4.27
N LEU A 339 2.62 6.59 3.61
CA LEU A 339 1.97 7.00 2.37
C LEU A 339 0.97 5.90 1.97
N GLY A 340 -0.15 6.31 1.39
CA GLY A 340 -1.30 5.45 1.09
C GLY A 340 -0.91 4.07 0.53
N LYS A 341 -1.56 3.03 1.09
CA LYS A 341 -1.52 1.62 0.68
C LYS A 341 -0.26 1.27 -0.12
N VAL A 342 0.86 0.97 0.53
CA VAL A 342 1.94 0.24 -0.19
C VAL A 342 1.39 -1.12 -0.59
N GLY A 343 1.72 -1.60 -1.79
CA GLY A 343 1.27 -2.91 -2.24
C GLY A 343 1.93 -4.00 -1.41
N ILE A 344 1.18 -5.03 -1.02
CA ILE A 344 1.75 -6.13 -0.22
C ILE A 344 2.37 -7.14 -1.19
N PRO A 345 3.70 -7.37 -1.21
CA PRO A 345 4.29 -8.36 -2.11
C PRO A 345 3.72 -9.77 -1.80
N GLN A 346 3.33 -10.50 -2.84
CA GLN A 346 2.76 -11.85 -2.76
C GLN A 346 3.46 -12.78 -3.76
N PRO A 347 4.73 -13.17 -3.54
CA PRO A 347 5.50 -13.98 -4.48
C PRO A 347 4.92 -15.40 -4.67
N ALA A 348 4.46 -16.05 -3.60
CA ALA A 348 3.82 -17.37 -3.64
C ALA A 348 2.55 -17.37 -4.50
N LEU A 349 1.67 -16.40 -4.25
CA LEU A 349 0.46 -16.20 -5.02
C LEU A 349 0.77 -15.85 -6.48
N SER A 350 1.78 -15.02 -6.70
CA SER A 350 2.25 -14.64 -8.03
C SER A 350 2.76 -15.83 -8.84
N ALA A 351 3.40 -16.80 -8.18
CA ALA A 351 3.82 -18.04 -8.81
C ALA A 351 2.63 -18.93 -9.18
N LEU A 352 1.58 -18.96 -8.35
CA LEU A 352 0.39 -19.79 -8.57
C LEU A 352 -0.52 -19.27 -9.68
N VAL A 353 -0.86 -17.98 -9.64
CA VAL A 353 -1.86 -17.41 -10.54
C VAL A 353 -1.27 -16.51 -11.62
N GLY A 354 -0.04 -16.01 -11.40
CA GLY A 354 0.60 -14.98 -12.22
C GLY A 354 0.66 -13.63 -11.51
N LYS A 355 1.43 -12.69 -12.06
CA LYS A 355 1.75 -11.40 -11.41
C LYS A 355 0.75 -10.25 -11.67
N ASN A 356 -0.14 -10.40 -12.66
CA ASN A 356 -0.98 -9.30 -13.18
C ASN A 356 -2.42 -9.76 -13.33
N ILE A 357 -3.17 -9.74 -12.23
CA ILE A 357 -4.49 -10.34 -12.13
C ILE A 357 -5.41 -9.45 -11.31
N VAL A 358 -6.68 -9.38 -11.71
CA VAL A 358 -7.78 -8.94 -10.84
C VAL A 358 -8.57 -10.18 -10.43
N PHE A 359 -8.81 -10.33 -9.13
CA PHE A 359 -9.53 -11.47 -8.59
C PHE A 359 -11.05 -11.31 -8.78
N GLY A 360 -11.76 -12.42 -8.67
CA GLY A 360 -13.23 -12.49 -8.75
C GLY A 360 -13.96 -11.95 -7.52
N ASP A 361 -13.27 -11.25 -6.62
CA ASP A 361 -13.87 -10.67 -5.41
C ASP A 361 -14.83 -9.53 -5.76
N LYS A 362 -15.96 -9.44 -5.03
CA LYS A 362 -16.92 -8.33 -5.11
C LYS A 362 -17.20 -7.92 -6.57
N GLU A 363 -17.04 -6.64 -6.88
CA GLU A 363 -17.29 -6.00 -8.17
C GLU A 363 -16.03 -5.95 -9.07
N LYS A 364 -15.06 -6.86 -8.85
CA LYS A 364 -13.91 -7.14 -9.74
C LYS A 364 -13.05 -5.92 -10.10
N MET A 365 -12.86 -4.94 -9.20
CA MET A 365 -12.13 -3.69 -9.48
C MET A 365 -12.45 -3.10 -10.86
N ILE A 366 -13.71 -3.14 -11.26
CA ILE A 366 -14.15 -2.72 -12.59
C ILE A 366 -14.08 -1.20 -12.67
N VAL A 367 -13.50 -0.70 -13.76
CA VAL A 367 -13.59 0.72 -14.10
C VAL A 367 -14.89 0.92 -14.86
N LEU A 368 -15.66 1.92 -14.47
CA LEU A 368 -16.88 2.37 -15.12
C LEU A 368 -16.76 3.87 -15.41
N PRO A 369 -17.60 4.46 -16.28
CA PRO A 369 -17.67 5.91 -16.44
C PRO A 369 -17.71 6.63 -15.09
N ASN A 370 -16.70 7.46 -14.83
CA ASN A 370 -16.44 8.21 -13.60
C ASN A 370 -16.40 7.43 -12.28
N LYS A 371 -16.41 6.10 -12.31
CA LYS A 371 -16.50 5.25 -11.11
C LYS A 371 -15.52 4.09 -11.17
N TRP A 372 -14.90 3.77 -10.04
CA TRP A 372 -14.07 2.57 -9.87
C TRP A 372 -14.63 1.75 -8.73
N LEU A 373 -15.01 0.51 -9.04
CA LEU A 373 -15.60 -0.38 -8.07
C LEU A 373 -14.56 -1.03 -7.14
N THR A 374 -15.05 -1.57 -6.03
CA THR A 374 -14.20 -2.25 -5.03
C THR A 374 -13.70 -3.60 -5.52
N GLY A 375 -12.60 -4.09 -4.95
CA GLY A 375 -12.07 -5.42 -5.24
C GLY A 375 -10.58 -5.58 -4.94
N THR A 376 -10.04 -6.71 -5.37
CA THR A 376 -8.65 -7.11 -5.12
C THR A 376 -7.93 -7.40 -6.43
N ALA A 377 -6.68 -6.96 -6.53
CA ALA A 377 -5.79 -7.30 -7.64
C ALA A 377 -4.39 -7.67 -7.15
N LEU A 378 -3.66 -8.37 -7.98
CA LEU A 378 -2.24 -8.63 -7.89
C LEU A 378 -1.58 -7.96 -9.09
N ILE A 379 -0.80 -6.91 -8.85
CA ILE A 379 -0.16 -6.10 -9.90
C ILE A 379 1.35 -6.15 -9.72
N ASP A 380 2.03 -6.69 -10.71
CA ASP A 380 3.44 -7.07 -10.65
C ASP A 380 3.85 -7.88 -9.40
N GLY A 381 2.91 -8.67 -8.89
CA GLY A 381 3.09 -9.46 -7.68
C GLY A 381 2.85 -8.72 -6.37
N PHE A 382 2.36 -7.48 -6.42
CA PHE A 382 1.88 -6.74 -5.25
C PHE A 382 0.36 -6.80 -5.14
N LEU A 383 -0.14 -7.20 -3.97
CA LEU A 383 -1.55 -7.20 -3.63
C LEU A 383 -2.03 -5.75 -3.48
N CYS A 384 -3.06 -5.44 -4.25
CA CYS A 384 -3.73 -4.16 -4.29
C CYS A 384 -5.16 -4.36 -3.78
N LEU A 385 -5.50 -3.69 -2.67
CA LEU A 385 -6.83 -3.79 -2.05
C LEU A 385 -7.58 -2.48 -2.23
N ASN A 386 -8.66 -2.51 -3.04
CA ASN A 386 -9.58 -1.39 -3.12
C ASN A 386 -10.86 -1.66 -2.33
N ASN A 387 -10.98 -1.03 -1.15
CA ASN A 387 -12.11 -1.20 -0.25
C ASN A 387 -13.15 -0.09 -0.35
N THR A 388 -12.88 0.94 -1.17
CA THR A 388 -13.73 2.12 -1.33
C THR A 388 -13.92 2.41 -2.81
N GLU A 389 -15.14 2.72 -3.22
CA GLU A 389 -15.37 3.21 -4.57
C GLU A 389 -14.64 4.55 -4.75
N LEU A 390 -14.04 4.75 -5.93
CA LEU A 390 -13.39 6.00 -6.28
C LEU A 390 -14.15 6.67 -7.42
N SER A 391 -14.46 7.95 -7.25
CA SER A 391 -15.13 8.77 -8.27
C SER A 391 -14.14 9.72 -8.95
N GLY A 392 -14.46 10.15 -10.18
CA GLY A 392 -13.71 11.22 -10.86
C GLY A 392 -12.38 10.81 -11.48
N ILE A 393 -12.19 9.51 -11.75
CA ILE A 393 -10.97 8.94 -12.35
C ILE A 393 -10.54 9.67 -13.63
N PHE A 394 -11.51 10.12 -14.42
CA PHE A 394 -11.29 10.72 -15.73
C PHE A 394 -11.22 12.25 -15.70
N ASN A 395 -11.27 12.90 -14.53
CA ASN A 395 -11.32 14.36 -14.43
C ASN A 395 -10.10 15.06 -15.07
N SER A 396 -8.96 14.36 -15.16
CA SER A 396 -7.73 14.84 -15.79
C SER A 396 -7.50 14.27 -17.21
N ALA A 397 -8.43 13.47 -17.73
CA ALA A 397 -8.29 12.86 -19.04
C ALA A 397 -8.48 13.91 -20.16
N PRO A 398 -7.56 13.95 -21.14
CA PRO A 398 -7.71 14.84 -22.30
C PRO A 398 -8.99 14.60 -23.09
N ALA A 399 -9.60 15.70 -23.53
CA ALA A 399 -10.78 15.69 -24.38
C ALA A 399 -10.48 15.09 -25.76
N ASN A 400 -11.51 14.57 -26.45
CA ASN A 400 -11.43 14.14 -27.85
C ASN A 400 -10.30 13.14 -28.16
N THR A 401 -9.88 12.34 -27.18
CA THR A 401 -8.70 11.49 -27.30
C THR A 401 -9.08 10.01 -27.22
N SER A 402 -8.64 9.23 -28.21
CA SER A 402 -8.88 7.78 -28.29
C SER A 402 -7.75 6.97 -27.66
N GLY A 403 -8.08 5.77 -27.16
CA GLY A 403 -7.07 4.79 -26.74
C GLY A 403 -6.31 5.17 -25.46
N GLN A 404 -6.89 6.05 -24.65
CA GLN A 404 -6.36 6.42 -23.35
C GLN A 404 -6.41 5.22 -22.40
N SER A 405 -5.56 5.19 -21.39
CA SER A 405 -5.43 4.07 -20.46
C SER A 405 -5.66 4.49 -19.02
N VAL A 406 -6.40 3.68 -18.27
CA VAL A 406 -6.39 3.70 -16.79
C VAL A 406 -5.33 2.71 -16.36
N ILE A 407 -4.31 3.19 -15.67
CA ILE A 407 -3.14 2.44 -15.23
C ILE A 407 -3.23 2.27 -13.72
N ILE A 408 -3.03 1.05 -13.25
CA ILE A 408 -2.92 0.70 -11.83
C ILE A 408 -1.46 0.40 -11.50
N LYS A 409 -1.00 0.89 -10.35
CA LYS A 409 0.38 0.68 -9.88
C LYS A 409 0.40 -0.25 -8.67
N GLY A 410 1.21 -1.31 -8.78
CA GLY A 410 1.31 -2.36 -7.77
C GLY A 410 2.01 -1.92 -6.50
N SER A 411 3.19 -1.29 -6.60
CA SER A 411 3.99 -0.95 -5.42
C SER A 411 3.29 0.05 -4.49
N THR A 412 2.32 0.80 -5.01
CA THR A 412 1.49 1.76 -4.27
C THR A 412 0.08 1.21 -4.03
N GLY A 413 -0.04 -0.12 -3.88
CA GLY A 413 -1.25 -0.80 -3.39
C GLY A 413 -2.50 -0.52 -4.22
N GLY A 414 -2.29 -0.23 -5.49
CA GLY A 414 -3.34 -0.02 -6.47
C GLY A 414 -3.67 1.43 -6.76
N THR A 415 -2.80 2.43 -6.50
CA THR A 415 -3.11 3.79 -7.00
C THR A 415 -3.32 3.79 -8.51
N ILE A 416 -4.26 4.60 -8.98
CA ILE A 416 -4.60 4.72 -10.39
C ILE A 416 -4.19 6.06 -10.99
N ARG A 417 -3.87 6.06 -12.27
CA ARG A 417 -3.69 7.27 -13.09
C ARG A 417 -4.25 7.05 -14.49
N THR A 418 -4.62 8.14 -15.17
CA THR A 418 -4.96 8.14 -16.59
C THR A 418 -3.74 8.52 -17.44
N SER A 419 -3.72 8.08 -18.70
CA SER A 419 -2.65 8.36 -19.66
C SER A 419 -3.21 8.39 -21.08
N GLU A 420 -2.73 9.32 -21.92
CA GLU A 420 -3.19 9.49 -23.31
C GLU A 420 -2.90 8.30 -24.22
N ALA A 421 -1.86 7.55 -23.90
CA ALA A 421 -1.48 6.30 -24.54
C ALA A 421 -1.09 5.29 -23.46
N PRO A 422 -1.05 3.98 -23.76
CA PRO A 422 -0.23 3.05 -23.00
C PRO A 422 1.25 3.43 -23.21
N ALA A 423 1.66 4.56 -22.65
CA ALA A 423 3.04 5.00 -22.55
C ALA A 423 3.83 3.99 -21.69
N GLU A 424 5.16 4.05 -21.76
CA GLU A 424 6.06 3.16 -21.01
C GLU A 424 5.59 3.02 -19.56
N LEU A 425 4.97 1.88 -19.28
CA LEU A 425 4.56 1.50 -17.94
C LEU A 425 5.85 1.33 -17.13
N THR A 426 5.87 1.82 -15.89
CA THR A 426 6.93 1.39 -14.98
C THR A 426 6.84 -0.12 -14.78
N SER A 427 7.91 -0.73 -14.24
CA SER A 427 8.00 -2.19 -14.06
C SER A 427 6.78 -2.76 -13.30
N ASP A 428 6.21 -1.98 -12.39
CA ASP A 428 5.11 -2.31 -11.50
C ASP A 428 3.74 -1.71 -11.90
N GLU A 429 3.64 -1.09 -13.08
CA GLU A 429 2.39 -0.52 -13.60
C GLU A 429 1.73 -1.42 -14.64
N ARG A 430 0.40 -1.52 -14.61
CA ARG A 430 -0.38 -2.28 -15.60
C ARG A 430 -1.62 -1.54 -16.04
N VAL A 431 -2.06 -1.76 -17.28
CA VAL A 431 -3.29 -1.15 -17.79
C VAL A 431 -4.50 -1.91 -17.26
N LEU A 432 -5.33 -1.25 -16.47
CA LEU A 432 -6.56 -1.82 -15.92
C LEU A 432 -7.70 -1.81 -16.94
N ALA A 433 -7.80 -0.70 -17.69
CA ALA A 433 -8.81 -0.46 -18.72
C ALA A 433 -8.28 0.51 -19.78
N VAL A 434 -8.80 0.42 -21.00
CA VAL A 434 -8.57 1.37 -22.08
C VAL A 434 -9.87 2.11 -22.38
N PHE A 435 -9.82 3.42 -22.50
CA PHE A 435 -10.98 4.28 -22.69
C PHE A 435 -10.78 5.29 -23.81
N SER A 436 -11.85 5.99 -24.19
CA SER A 436 -11.81 7.06 -25.20
C SER A 436 -12.82 8.14 -24.86
N THR A 437 -12.48 9.38 -25.23
CA THR A 437 -13.32 10.58 -25.11
C THR A 437 -13.56 11.21 -26.49
N GLN A 438 -13.50 10.42 -27.58
CA GLN A 438 -13.70 10.93 -28.94
C GLN A 438 -15.05 11.62 -29.08
N ASP A 439 -15.11 12.69 -29.86
CA ASP A 439 -16.34 13.34 -30.28
C ASP A 439 -17.04 12.53 -31.39
N GLY A 440 -18.34 12.78 -31.55
CA GLY A 440 -19.17 12.11 -32.54
C GLY A 440 -20.58 11.85 -32.04
N PHE A 441 -21.26 10.90 -32.69
CA PHE A 441 -22.70 10.66 -32.49
C PHE A 441 -22.99 9.17 -32.44
N THR A 442 -23.99 8.78 -31.65
CA THR A 442 -24.51 7.41 -31.72
C THR A 442 -25.37 7.23 -32.97
N ASN A 443 -25.60 5.97 -33.34
CA ASN A 443 -26.72 5.66 -34.22
C ASN A 443 -28.03 6.12 -33.56
N PRO A 444 -29.00 6.61 -34.34
CA PRO A 444 -30.35 6.83 -33.85
C PRO A 444 -30.93 5.53 -33.27
N GLY A 445 -31.68 5.67 -32.18
CA GLY A 445 -32.49 4.59 -31.63
C GLY A 445 -33.63 4.17 -32.56
N GLU A 446 -34.43 3.21 -32.11
CA GLU A 446 -35.64 2.82 -32.84
C GLU A 446 -36.64 3.98 -32.87
N PHE A 447 -37.33 4.14 -34.01
CA PHE A 447 -38.42 5.10 -34.11
C PHE A 447 -39.60 4.68 -33.23
N SER A 448 -40.28 5.68 -32.67
CA SER A 448 -41.55 5.53 -31.96
C SER A 448 -42.60 4.86 -32.86
N ASP A 449 -43.69 4.42 -32.24
CA ASP A 449 -44.88 4.06 -32.99
C ASP A 449 -45.43 5.28 -33.76
N VAL A 450 -46.16 5.01 -34.84
CA VAL A 450 -46.72 6.06 -35.72
C VAL A 450 -47.80 6.84 -34.98
N LEU A 451 -47.56 8.12 -34.73
CA LEU A 451 -48.51 9.08 -34.21
C LEU A 451 -49.25 9.76 -35.37
N THR A 452 -50.58 9.63 -35.45
CA THR A 452 -51.39 10.37 -36.43
C THR A 452 -52.03 11.59 -35.76
N THR A 453 -51.78 12.77 -36.31
CA THR A 453 -52.42 14.02 -35.88
C THR A 453 -53.46 14.46 -36.92
N THR A 454 -54.65 14.84 -36.48
CA THR A 454 -55.78 15.18 -37.37
C THR A 454 -56.02 16.68 -37.50
N SER A 455 -55.35 17.50 -36.68
CA SER A 455 -55.35 18.96 -36.72
C SER A 455 -53.95 19.49 -36.43
N PRO A 456 -53.63 20.73 -36.86
CA PRO A 456 -52.37 21.36 -36.45
C PRO A 456 -52.22 21.44 -34.92
N GLY A 457 -51.02 21.22 -34.40
CA GLY A 457 -50.75 21.15 -32.96
C GLY A 457 -49.28 20.91 -32.63
N GLY A 458 -49.02 20.29 -31.49
CA GLY A 458 -47.68 19.90 -31.04
C GLY A 458 -47.56 18.40 -30.80
N ILE A 459 -46.35 17.93 -30.52
CA ILE A 459 -46.06 16.53 -30.14
C ILE A 459 -45.27 16.55 -28.85
N THR A 460 -45.72 15.83 -27.83
CA THR A 460 -44.89 15.57 -26.65
C THR A 460 -44.18 14.23 -26.85
N VAL A 461 -42.86 14.28 -26.81
CA VAL A 461 -41.94 13.15 -26.90
C VAL A 461 -41.47 12.80 -25.50
N THR A 462 -41.72 11.57 -25.07
CA THR A 462 -41.20 11.04 -23.81
C THR A 462 -39.99 10.17 -24.11
N VAL A 463 -38.84 10.56 -23.58
CA VAL A 463 -37.57 9.86 -23.71
C VAL A 463 -37.26 9.13 -22.41
N GLN A 464 -36.89 7.86 -22.50
CA GLN A 464 -36.40 7.07 -21.37
C GLN A 464 -34.88 6.96 -21.48
N HIS A 465 -34.14 7.55 -20.55
CA HIS A 465 -32.69 7.41 -20.51
C HIS A 465 -32.32 6.14 -19.73
N PRO A 466 -31.19 5.49 -20.02
CA PRO A 466 -30.77 4.28 -19.32
C PRO A 466 -30.17 4.64 -17.95
N VAL A 467 -30.84 5.48 -17.17
CA VAL A 467 -30.40 6.00 -15.87
C VAL A 467 -31.50 5.77 -14.84
N ASN A 468 -31.14 5.37 -13.63
CA ASN A 468 -32.07 5.17 -12.53
C ASN A 468 -32.26 6.46 -11.70
N SER A 469 -33.11 6.40 -10.67
CA SER A 469 -33.37 7.52 -9.76
C SER A 469 -32.14 7.96 -8.93
N SER A 470 -31.10 7.15 -8.85
CA SER A 470 -29.83 7.44 -8.18
C SER A 470 -28.77 8.03 -9.12
N LEU A 471 -29.11 8.34 -10.38
CA LEU A 471 -28.20 8.77 -11.44
C LEU A 471 -27.15 7.72 -11.84
N GLU A 472 -27.40 6.45 -11.55
CA GLU A 472 -26.59 5.35 -12.07
C GLU A 472 -27.18 4.87 -13.39
N ALA A 473 -26.31 4.58 -14.34
CA ALA A 473 -26.63 4.30 -15.71
C ALA A 473 -26.32 2.86 -16.09
N THR A 474 -27.19 2.30 -16.92
CA THR A 474 -27.06 0.96 -17.48
C THR A 474 -26.27 1.02 -18.79
N ILE A 475 -25.09 0.41 -18.79
CA ILE A 475 -24.31 0.18 -20.01
C ILE A 475 -25.08 -0.82 -20.89
N ARG A 476 -25.17 -0.55 -22.19
CA ARG A 476 -25.94 -1.38 -23.14
C ARG A 476 -25.52 -2.87 -23.10
N GLU A 477 -26.49 -3.79 -23.17
CA GLU A 477 -26.23 -5.24 -23.11
C GLU A 477 -25.45 -5.77 -24.33
N ASP A 478 -25.61 -5.10 -25.47
CA ASP A 478 -24.90 -5.39 -26.73
C ASP A 478 -23.52 -4.69 -26.80
N TYR A 479 -22.98 -4.22 -25.68
CA TYR A 479 -21.63 -3.66 -25.62
C TYR A 479 -20.56 -4.76 -25.81
N PRO A 480 -19.45 -4.49 -26.53
CA PRO A 480 -18.43 -5.51 -26.82
C PRO A 480 -17.74 -6.09 -25.58
N ASP A 481 -17.38 -5.25 -24.61
CA ASP A 481 -16.76 -5.69 -23.37
C ASP A 481 -17.78 -6.34 -22.44
N LYS A 482 -17.74 -7.68 -22.39
CA LYS A 482 -18.65 -8.51 -21.58
C LYS A 482 -18.47 -8.33 -20.07
N THR A 483 -17.40 -7.66 -19.64
CA THR A 483 -17.20 -7.33 -18.21
C THR A 483 -18.16 -6.26 -17.74
N ILE A 484 -18.55 -5.33 -18.63
CA ILE A 484 -19.36 -4.14 -18.28
C ILE A 484 -20.69 -4.05 -19.04
N ALA A 485 -20.91 -4.89 -20.04
CA ALA A 485 -22.20 -4.96 -20.74
C ALA A 485 -23.35 -5.26 -19.74
N GLY A 486 -24.39 -4.43 -19.73
CA GLY A 486 -25.52 -4.54 -18.80
C GLY A 486 -25.24 -4.09 -17.36
N ASN A 487 -24.06 -3.57 -17.06
CA ASN A 487 -23.73 -3.08 -15.72
C ASN A 487 -24.55 -1.82 -15.40
N ILE A 488 -25.13 -1.76 -14.20
CA ILE A 488 -26.07 -0.72 -13.74
C ILE A 488 -25.45 0.33 -12.82
N PHE A 489 -24.15 0.26 -12.56
CA PHE A 489 -23.45 1.08 -11.56
C PHE A 489 -22.65 2.23 -12.18
N ALA A 490 -22.71 2.45 -13.49
CA ALA A 490 -21.93 3.52 -14.13
C ALA A 490 -22.51 4.90 -13.76
N ASP A 491 -21.69 5.92 -13.54
CA ASP A 491 -22.25 7.25 -13.30
C ASP A 491 -22.81 7.83 -14.61
N TRP A 492 -24.03 8.37 -14.55
CA TRP A 492 -24.60 9.06 -15.71
C TRP A 492 -23.86 10.35 -16.00
N GLN A 493 -23.37 10.50 -17.23
CA GLN A 493 -22.54 11.64 -17.64
C GLN A 493 -23.33 12.78 -18.31
N ASN A 494 -24.66 12.87 -18.06
CA ASN A 494 -25.56 13.90 -18.60
C ASN A 494 -25.40 14.14 -20.11
N LEU A 495 -25.65 13.10 -20.91
CA LEU A 495 -25.44 13.14 -22.35
C LEU A 495 -26.41 14.11 -23.07
N PRO A 496 -25.90 15.00 -23.93
CA PRO A 496 -26.73 15.70 -24.90
C PRO A 496 -27.32 14.71 -25.93
N PHE A 497 -28.51 15.03 -26.45
CA PHE A 497 -29.12 14.26 -27.52
C PHE A 497 -29.86 15.13 -28.55
N ARG A 498 -30.01 14.59 -29.76
CA ARG A 498 -30.83 15.17 -30.82
C ARG A 498 -32.08 14.36 -31.07
N ILE A 499 -33.15 15.06 -31.46
CA ILE A 499 -34.41 14.45 -31.89
C ILE A 499 -34.47 14.41 -33.42
N TYR A 500 -34.83 13.23 -33.93
CA TYR A 500 -35.28 13.02 -35.29
C TYR A 500 -36.80 12.91 -35.31
N LEU A 501 -37.42 13.59 -36.27
CA LEU A 501 -38.87 13.55 -36.49
C LEU A 501 -39.15 13.15 -37.93
N LEU A 502 -39.70 11.97 -38.14
CA LEU A 502 -40.18 11.51 -39.44
C LEU A 502 -41.63 11.99 -39.63
N GLN A 503 -41.84 12.99 -40.48
CA GLN A 503 -43.15 13.54 -40.83
C GLN A 503 -43.59 12.99 -42.20
N GLY A 504 -44.48 12.01 -42.20
CA GLY A 504 -44.87 11.28 -43.41
C GLY A 504 -43.69 10.53 -44.01
N THR A 505 -43.00 11.17 -44.97
CA THR A 505 -41.78 10.63 -45.61
C THR A 505 -40.55 11.54 -45.44
N THR A 506 -40.74 12.73 -44.86
CA THR A 506 -39.67 13.71 -44.67
C THR A 506 -39.03 13.50 -43.30
N LEU A 507 -37.71 13.33 -43.26
CA LEU A 507 -36.96 13.21 -42.01
C LEU A 507 -36.42 14.58 -41.59
N TRP A 508 -36.79 15.00 -40.41
CA TRP A 508 -36.36 16.25 -39.80
C TRP A 508 -35.35 15.97 -38.68
N GLU A 509 -34.29 16.77 -38.58
CA GLU A 509 -33.29 16.70 -37.52
C GLU A 509 -33.22 18.02 -36.74
N GLN A 510 -33.32 17.94 -35.41
CA GLN A 510 -33.18 19.09 -34.53
C GLN A 510 -31.75 19.68 -34.57
N GLN A 511 -31.64 21.00 -34.68
CA GLN A 511 -30.37 21.71 -34.78
C GLN A 511 -29.78 22.12 -33.44
N THR A 512 -30.60 22.62 -32.52
CA THR A 512 -30.12 23.13 -31.23
C THR A 512 -29.86 22.00 -30.23
N LEU A 513 -28.63 21.93 -29.70
CA LEU A 513 -28.27 21.09 -28.56
C LEU A 513 -28.52 21.83 -27.25
N GLU A 514 -29.73 21.73 -26.73
CA GLU A 514 -30.01 22.20 -25.37
C GLU A 514 -30.58 21.12 -24.45
N ILE A 515 -30.85 19.92 -24.97
CA ILE A 515 -31.47 18.87 -24.18
C ILE A 515 -30.39 17.91 -23.68
N SER A 516 -29.97 18.12 -22.42
CA SER A 516 -29.18 17.15 -21.67
C SER A 516 -30.12 16.18 -20.99
N ALA A 517 -29.85 14.89 -21.15
CA ALA A 517 -30.55 13.84 -20.42
C ALA A 517 -30.26 13.98 -18.93
N SER A 518 -31.23 14.46 -18.14
CA SER A 518 -31.03 14.81 -16.73
C SER A 518 -31.87 13.98 -15.75
N ALA A 519 -32.67 13.05 -16.25
CA ALA A 519 -33.56 12.20 -15.47
C ALA A 519 -33.81 10.88 -16.21
N GLU A 520 -34.32 9.87 -15.50
CA GLU A 520 -34.75 8.59 -16.08
C GLU A 520 -35.77 8.80 -17.22
N THR A 521 -36.72 9.71 -17.01
CA THR A 521 -37.71 10.10 -18.01
C THR A 521 -37.65 11.60 -18.29
N GLN A 522 -37.66 11.99 -19.56
CA GLN A 522 -37.71 13.39 -19.98
C GLN A 522 -38.80 13.62 -21.04
N ASP A 523 -39.69 14.56 -20.78
CA ASP A 523 -40.74 14.98 -21.72
C ASP A 523 -40.32 16.25 -22.47
N ILE A 524 -40.45 16.22 -23.79
CA ILE A 524 -40.04 17.30 -24.69
C ILE A 524 -41.20 17.61 -25.62
N THR A 525 -41.68 18.85 -25.62
CA THR A 525 -42.77 19.25 -26.52
C THR A 525 -42.21 19.95 -27.77
N ILE A 526 -42.45 19.34 -28.93
CA ILE A 526 -42.17 19.92 -30.24
C ILE A 526 -43.43 20.66 -30.71
N THR A 527 -43.35 21.97 -30.79
CA THR A 527 -44.48 22.83 -31.21
C THR A 527 -44.35 23.31 -32.65
N GLU A 528 -43.16 23.32 -33.22
CA GLU A 528 -42.88 23.74 -34.60
C GLU A 528 -41.56 23.15 -35.11
N LEU A 529 -41.28 23.29 -36.41
CA LEU A 529 -40.07 22.76 -37.08
C LEU A 529 -39.00 23.83 -37.33
N SER A 530 -39.10 25.00 -36.70
CA SER A 530 -38.15 26.11 -36.91
C SER A 530 -36.72 25.77 -36.49
N ASP A 531 -36.57 24.91 -35.49
CA ASP A 531 -35.29 24.35 -35.01
C ASP A 531 -34.90 23.04 -35.73
N PHE A 532 -35.64 22.64 -36.77
CA PHE A 532 -35.38 21.40 -37.49
C PHE A 532 -34.93 21.67 -38.92
N ILE A 533 -34.01 20.86 -39.43
CA ILE A 533 -33.63 20.83 -40.85
C ILE A 533 -34.13 19.56 -41.51
N ASP A 534 -34.50 19.66 -42.78
CA ASP A 534 -34.83 18.49 -43.61
C ASP A 534 -33.53 17.76 -43.99
N VAL A 535 -33.40 16.51 -43.54
CA VAL A 535 -32.27 15.62 -43.81
C VAL A 535 -32.68 14.44 -44.70
N THR A 536 -33.82 14.50 -45.38
CA THR A 536 -34.36 13.38 -46.18
C THR A 536 -33.40 12.89 -47.27
N ASN A 537 -32.61 13.80 -47.88
CA ASN A 537 -31.65 13.48 -48.95
C ASN A 537 -30.21 13.28 -48.45
N THR A 538 -29.96 13.61 -47.19
CA THR A 538 -28.75 13.31 -46.45
C THR A 538 -29.21 12.51 -45.24
N PRO A 539 -29.73 11.27 -45.42
CA PRO A 539 -30.06 10.43 -44.27
C PRO A 539 -28.83 10.49 -43.37
N PRO A 540 -28.99 10.71 -42.04
CA PRO A 540 -27.86 10.80 -41.13
C PRO A 540 -27.01 9.61 -41.48
N GLN A 541 -25.80 9.85 -42.04
CA GLN A 541 -25.18 8.81 -42.83
C GLN A 541 -25.19 7.55 -41.98
N ASN A 542 -25.87 6.52 -42.47
CA ASN A 542 -25.61 5.14 -42.06
C ASN A 542 -24.21 4.79 -42.58
N ALA A 543 -23.22 5.67 -42.34
CA ALA A 543 -21.82 5.39 -42.44
C ALA A 543 -21.56 4.43 -41.29
N GLU A 544 -21.83 3.15 -41.58
CA GLU A 544 -21.00 2.03 -41.18
C GLU A 544 -20.05 2.43 -40.06
N LEU A 545 -20.52 2.41 -38.81
CA LEU A 545 -19.63 2.47 -37.65
C LEU A 545 -18.43 3.40 -37.89
N LEU A 546 -18.63 4.69 -38.20
CA LEU A 546 -17.51 5.65 -38.36
C LEU A 546 -16.53 5.52 -37.18
N PHE A 547 -17.11 5.10 -36.05
CA PHE A 547 -16.48 4.50 -34.90
C PHE A 547 -17.13 3.12 -34.69
N GLY A 548 -16.34 2.03 -34.61
CA GLY A 548 -16.72 0.61 -34.52
C GLY A 548 -17.93 0.22 -33.63
N VAL A 549 -18.26 -1.09 -33.54
CA VAL A 549 -19.35 -1.63 -32.67
C VAL A 549 -19.24 -1.24 -31.18
N ASP A 550 -18.09 -0.69 -30.80
CA ASP A 550 -17.66 -0.25 -29.48
C ASP A 550 -17.95 1.22 -29.16
N TYR A 551 -18.46 2.03 -30.10
CA TYR A 551 -18.76 3.44 -29.85
C TYR A 551 -20.04 3.65 -29.03
N SER A 552 -19.93 4.48 -27.98
CA SER A 552 -20.93 4.78 -26.94
C SER A 552 -21.26 3.61 -26.01
N LEU A 553 -21.12 3.86 -24.71
CA LEU A 553 -21.53 2.92 -23.66
C LEU A 553 -23.06 2.81 -23.53
N PHE A 554 -23.76 3.87 -23.93
CA PHE A 554 -25.21 3.99 -23.75
C PHE A 554 -25.91 3.94 -25.10
N LYS A 555 -27.08 3.29 -25.14
CA LYS A 555 -27.93 3.19 -26.31
C LYS A 555 -29.17 4.06 -26.13
N PRO A 556 -29.55 4.90 -27.12
CA PRO A 556 -30.82 5.62 -27.06
C PRO A 556 -31.99 4.64 -27.03
N SER A 557 -32.92 4.83 -26.10
CA SER A 557 -34.15 4.01 -26.03
C SER A 557 -35.12 4.38 -27.15
N LYS A 558 -36.13 3.52 -27.38
CA LYS A 558 -37.27 3.85 -28.24
C LYS A 558 -38.14 4.90 -27.52
N PRO A 559 -38.21 6.15 -28.01
CA PRO A 559 -39.08 7.16 -27.41
C PRO A 559 -40.57 6.84 -27.66
N SER A 560 -41.45 7.44 -26.87
CA SER A 560 -42.90 7.48 -27.16
C SER A 560 -43.32 8.90 -27.55
N ALA A 561 -44.38 9.00 -28.35
CA ALA A 561 -44.90 10.29 -28.81
C ALA A 561 -46.41 10.33 -28.69
N VAL A 562 -46.92 11.44 -28.17
CA VAL A 562 -48.35 11.73 -28.08
C VAL A 562 -48.65 13.13 -28.61
N ALA A 563 -49.85 13.32 -29.15
CA ALA A 563 -50.29 14.64 -29.58
C ALA A 563 -50.37 15.59 -28.36
N SER A 564 -49.93 16.83 -28.54
CA SER A 564 -49.95 17.88 -27.52
C SER A 564 -50.80 19.06 -27.97
N VAL A 565 -51.37 19.77 -27.00
CA VAL A 565 -52.20 20.96 -27.24
C VAL A 565 -51.29 22.18 -27.40
N GLY A 566 -51.42 22.88 -28.54
CA GLY A 566 -50.61 24.04 -28.88
C GLY A 566 -49.43 23.69 -29.80
N GLY A 567 -49.13 24.58 -30.75
CA GLY A 567 -48.13 24.38 -31.79
C GLY A 567 -48.67 24.64 -33.20
N SER A 568 -47.78 24.57 -34.19
CA SER A 568 -48.03 24.82 -35.61
C SER A 568 -47.64 23.63 -36.50
N LEU A 569 -47.29 22.47 -35.92
CA LEU A 569 -47.03 21.26 -36.69
C LEU A 569 -48.29 20.87 -37.47
N ALA A 570 -48.15 20.57 -38.76
CA ALA A 570 -49.28 20.22 -39.61
C ALA A 570 -49.94 18.89 -39.22
N ALA A 571 -51.21 18.69 -39.57
CA ALA A 571 -51.86 17.39 -39.46
C ALA A 571 -51.15 16.37 -40.37
N ASN A 572 -50.47 15.40 -39.78
CA ASN A 572 -49.70 14.38 -40.49
C ASN A 572 -49.44 13.15 -39.59
N THR A 573 -48.78 12.14 -40.13
CA THR A 573 -48.17 11.04 -39.39
C THR A 573 -46.76 11.41 -38.94
N TYR A 574 -46.43 11.12 -37.70
CA TYR A 574 -45.15 11.41 -37.08
C TYR A 574 -44.56 10.16 -36.42
N GLN A 575 -43.25 9.99 -36.54
CA GLN A 575 -42.46 9.09 -35.69
C GLN A 575 -41.25 9.85 -35.17
N VAL A 576 -40.78 9.51 -33.97
CA VAL A 576 -39.63 10.17 -33.36
C VAL A 576 -38.55 9.16 -33.02
N ALA A 577 -37.29 9.55 -33.17
CA ALA A 577 -36.14 8.80 -32.69
C ALA A 577 -35.17 9.79 -32.04
N ILE A 578 -34.24 9.29 -31.22
CA ILE A 578 -33.19 10.11 -30.63
C ILE A 578 -31.81 9.50 -30.86
N ARG A 579 -30.77 10.33 -30.81
CA ARG A 579 -29.36 9.89 -30.75
C ARG A 579 -28.61 10.70 -29.69
N TYR A 580 -27.62 10.08 -29.04
CA TYR A 580 -26.70 10.81 -28.18
C TYR A 580 -25.60 11.48 -28.99
N GLU A 581 -25.15 12.62 -28.50
CA GLU A 581 -24.10 13.43 -29.11
C GLU A 581 -22.98 13.70 -28.11
N TYR A 582 -21.75 13.62 -28.62
CA TYR A 582 -20.52 13.86 -27.90
C TYR A 582 -19.81 15.01 -28.62
N SER A 583 -20.10 16.25 -28.22
CA SER A 583 -19.61 17.45 -28.91
C SER A 583 -18.16 17.77 -28.53
N ALA A 584 -17.36 18.27 -29.48
CA ALA A 584 -16.01 18.74 -29.21
C ALA A 584 -15.99 20.07 -28.42
N PRO A 585 -15.14 20.23 -27.37
CA PRO A 585 -14.29 19.21 -26.76
C PRO A 585 -15.09 18.24 -25.88
N ASN A 586 -15.03 16.95 -26.20
CA ASN A 586 -15.72 15.90 -25.46
C ASN A 586 -14.82 15.36 -24.34
N ASN A 587 -15.27 15.47 -23.10
CA ASN A 587 -14.65 14.85 -21.92
C ASN A 587 -15.42 13.62 -21.41
N ILE A 588 -16.52 13.27 -22.08
CA ILE A 588 -17.39 12.16 -21.72
C ILE A 588 -16.82 10.88 -22.33
N ILE A 589 -16.86 9.79 -21.55
CA ILE A 589 -16.32 8.51 -21.99
C ILE A 589 -17.23 7.95 -23.09
N THR A 590 -16.69 7.79 -24.29
CA THR A 590 -17.40 7.18 -25.42
C THR A 590 -17.11 5.70 -25.56
N ARG A 591 -15.95 5.24 -25.08
CA ARG A 591 -15.55 3.82 -25.09
C ARG A 591 -14.80 3.48 -23.83
N LEU A 592 -14.98 2.25 -23.36
CA LEU A 592 -14.26 1.65 -22.25
C LEU A 592 -14.12 0.15 -22.49
N ARG A 593 -12.93 -0.41 -22.27
CA ARG A 593 -12.65 -1.84 -22.46
C ARG A 593 -11.67 -2.38 -21.42
N HIS A 594 -11.97 -3.58 -20.94
CA HIS A 594 -11.21 -4.34 -19.94
C HIS A 594 -10.63 -5.65 -20.49
N ASP A 595 -11.03 -6.03 -21.70
CA ASP A 595 -10.85 -7.34 -22.32
C ASP A 595 -9.90 -7.28 -23.53
N ILE A 596 -8.89 -6.40 -23.49
CA ILE A 596 -7.89 -6.29 -24.55
C ILE A 596 -6.72 -7.22 -24.23
N ASP A 597 -6.70 -8.38 -24.88
CA ASP A 597 -5.68 -9.42 -24.69
C ASP A 597 -4.25 -8.86 -24.80
N GLY A 598 -3.42 -9.17 -23.80
CA GLY A 598 -2.02 -8.75 -23.73
C GLY A 598 -1.81 -7.27 -23.38
N VAL A 599 -2.88 -6.47 -23.29
CA VAL A 599 -2.81 -5.06 -22.90
C VAL A 599 -3.36 -4.87 -21.49
N THR A 600 -4.58 -5.33 -21.23
CA THR A 600 -5.24 -5.14 -19.93
C THR A 600 -4.88 -6.25 -18.94
N VAL A 601 -4.95 -5.93 -17.65
CA VAL A 601 -4.80 -6.91 -16.56
C VAL A 601 -5.85 -8.02 -16.71
N LYS A 602 -5.42 -9.27 -16.54
CA LYS A 602 -6.30 -10.44 -16.65
C LYS A 602 -7.28 -10.49 -15.48
N ARG A 603 -8.51 -10.90 -15.73
CA ARG A 603 -9.54 -11.06 -14.68
C ARG A 603 -9.81 -12.53 -14.44
N LEU A 604 -9.82 -12.95 -13.18
CA LEU A 604 -10.23 -14.29 -12.77
C LEU A 604 -11.71 -14.28 -12.35
N ASN A 605 -12.34 -15.45 -12.47
CA ASN A 605 -13.67 -15.67 -11.89
C ASN A 605 -13.61 -16.13 -10.43
N THR A 606 -12.43 -16.57 -9.98
CA THR A 606 -12.18 -17.08 -8.63
C THR A 606 -11.81 -15.94 -7.67
N THR A 607 -12.35 -15.98 -6.46
CA THR A 607 -12.08 -14.98 -5.42
C THR A 607 -10.65 -15.09 -4.89
N PHE A 608 -10.11 -14.00 -4.34
CA PHE A 608 -8.84 -14.00 -3.63
C PHE A 608 -8.89 -14.96 -2.45
N GLU A 609 -9.99 -15.00 -1.69
CA GLU A 609 -10.16 -15.94 -0.56
C GLU A 609 -10.11 -17.40 -1.02
N GLU A 610 -10.76 -17.75 -2.13
CA GLU A 610 -10.70 -19.09 -2.71
C GLU A 610 -9.27 -19.45 -3.12
N ILE A 611 -8.54 -18.52 -3.73
CA ILE A 611 -7.14 -18.76 -4.14
C ILE A 611 -6.21 -18.81 -2.93
N LEU A 612 -6.43 -17.96 -1.92
CA LEU A 612 -5.66 -17.95 -0.69
C LEU A 612 -5.83 -19.26 0.08
N SER A 613 -7.05 -19.82 0.11
CA SER A 613 -7.31 -21.13 0.71
C SER A 613 -6.55 -22.26 0.01
N VAL A 614 -6.29 -22.12 -1.30
CA VAL A 614 -5.46 -23.05 -2.06
C VAL A 614 -3.98 -22.76 -1.83
N SER A 615 -3.54 -21.50 -1.85
CA SER A 615 -2.13 -21.14 -1.69
C SER A 615 -1.60 -21.48 -0.30
N GLN A 616 -2.43 -21.44 0.75
CA GLN A 616 -2.08 -21.93 2.09
C GLN A 616 -1.74 -23.43 2.13
N LEU A 617 -2.22 -24.20 1.15
CA LEU A 617 -1.86 -25.61 1.00
C LEU A 617 -0.54 -25.77 0.23
N TRP A 618 -0.16 -24.83 -0.64
CA TRP A 618 1.12 -24.88 -1.34
C TRP A 618 2.26 -24.46 -0.42
N ARG A 619 3.31 -25.28 -0.37
CA ARG A 619 4.56 -24.95 0.31
C ARG A 619 5.52 -24.36 -0.72
N ASP A 620 6.07 -23.18 -0.41
CA ASP A 620 7.05 -22.50 -1.27
C ASP A 620 8.40 -23.24 -1.30
N GLU A 621 8.60 -24.19 -0.38
CA GLU A 621 9.78 -25.04 -0.34
C GLU A 621 9.78 -26.07 -1.47
N VAL A 622 10.75 -25.91 -2.39
CA VAL A 622 11.11 -26.95 -3.35
C VAL A 622 12.07 -27.92 -2.67
N ILE A 623 11.62 -29.15 -2.44
CA ILE A 623 12.39 -30.17 -1.75
C ILE A 623 12.82 -31.27 -2.72
N THR A 624 13.82 -32.06 -2.36
CA THR A 624 14.19 -33.28 -3.10
C THR A 624 13.36 -34.46 -2.62
N ARG A 625 13.32 -35.57 -3.38
CA ARG A 625 12.72 -36.83 -2.90
C ARG A 625 13.30 -37.30 -1.57
N ALA A 626 14.57 -37.04 -1.28
CA ALA A 626 15.19 -37.41 -0.01
C ALA A 626 14.59 -36.58 1.14
N GLN A 627 14.55 -35.25 0.98
CA GLN A 627 13.95 -34.34 1.95
C GLN A 627 12.45 -34.61 2.15
N ALA A 628 11.73 -34.95 1.07
CA ALA A 628 10.31 -35.30 1.13
C ALA A 628 10.02 -36.52 2.02
N ARG A 629 10.90 -37.52 2.01
CA ARG A 629 10.78 -38.69 2.89
C ARG A 629 11.07 -38.35 4.34
N GLU A 630 12.03 -37.46 4.56
CA GLU A 630 12.43 -37.01 5.90
C GLU A 630 11.60 -35.81 6.40
N LEU A 631 10.46 -35.49 5.76
CA LEU A 631 9.62 -34.39 6.21
C LEU A 631 9.19 -34.62 7.67
N PRO A 632 9.45 -33.68 8.59
CA PRO A 632 9.11 -33.84 9.99
C PRO A 632 7.59 -33.83 10.17
N PHE A 633 7.08 -34.45 11.24
CA PHE A 633 5.65 -34.71 11.43
C PHE A 633 4.80 -33.44 11.35
N GLU A 634 5.28 -32.35 11.94
CA GLU A 634 4.68 -31.02 11.96
C GLU A 634 4.51 -30.39 10.57
N SER A 635 5.37 -30.75 9.61
CA SER A 635 5.30 -30.27 8.22
C SER A 635 4.31 -31.06 7.37
N ARG A 636 3.80 -32.20 7.86
CA ARG A 636 2.89 -33.11 7.13
C ARG A 636 1.43 -32.70 7.28
N VAL A 637 1.14 -31.45 6.96
CA VAL A 637 -0.23 -30.94 6.95
C VAL A 637 -1.02 -31.71 5.87
N PRO A 638 -2.13 -32.39 6.22
CA PRO A 638 -2.96 -33.10 5.25
C PRO A 638 -3.31 -32.21 4.07
N ASN A 639 -3.17 -32.74 2.85
CA ASN A 639 -3.44 -32.03 1.61
C ASN A 639 -2.49 -30.86 1.27
N SER A 640 -1.43 -30.63 2.05
CA SER A 640 -0.39 -29.68 1.63
C SER A 640 0.34 -30.18 0.39
N VAL A 641 0.71 -29.26 -0.50
CA VAL A 641 1.36 -29.51 -1.79
C VAL A 641 2.81 -29.05 -1.73
N TRP A 642 3.72 -29.94 -2.07
CA TRP A 642 5.17 -29.73 -2.11
C TRP A 642 5.68 -29.88 -3.54
N GLN A 643 6.68 -29.08 -3.93
CA GLN A 643 7.36 -29.25 -5.22
C GLN A 643 8.59 -30.13 -5.05
N ILE A 644 8.73 -31.15 -5.90
CA ILE A 644 9.86 -32.09 -5.84
C ILE A 644 10.87 -31.78 -6.96
N SER A 645 11.99 -31.15 -6.60
CA SER A 645 13.01 -30.64 -7.53
C SER A 645 13.58 -31.71 -8.47
N ASP A 646 13.95 -32.87 -7.92
CA ASP A 646 14.52 -33.97 -8.69
C ASP A 646 13.47 -34.80 -9.45
N LEU A 647 12.22 -34.31 -9.46
CA LEU A 647 11.13 -34.76 -10.33
C LEU A 647 10.60 -33.60 -11.19
N SER A 648 11.50 -32.74 -11.68
CA SER A 648 11.16 -31.59 -12.54
C SER A 648 10.18 -30.61 -11.89
N ASN A 649 10.33 -30.37 -10.58
CA ASN A 649 9.42 -29.56 -9.75
C ASN A 649 7.96 -30.06 -9.77
N ALA A 650 7.76 -31.38 -9.97
CA ALA A 650 6.42 -31.95 -9.96
C ALA A 650 5.72 -31.72 -8.60
N PRO A 651 4.42 -31.36 -8.59
CA PRO A 651 3.68 -31.14 -7.36
C PRO A 651 3.23 -32.46 -6.73
N PHE A 652 3.41 -32.57 -5.41
CA PHE A 652 3.10 -33.73 -4.60
C PHE A 652 2.22 -33.33 -3.42
N ILE A 653 1.14 -34.06 -3.17
CA ILE A 653 0.22 -33.82 -2.07
C ILE A 653 0.50 -34.76 -0.89
N VAL A 654 0.50 -34.22 0.32
CA VAL A 654 0.59 -34.99 1.57
C VAL A 654 -0.71 -35.76 1.77
N ASP A 655 -0.59 -37.08 1.81
CA ASP A 655 -1.68 -38.01 2.08
C ASP A 655 -1.32 -38.88 3.29
N LEU A 656 -1.87 -38.50 4.46
CA LEU A 656 -1.64 -39.23 5.71
C LEU A 656 -2.30 -40.62 5.72
N SER A 657 -3.25 -40.87 4.81
CA SER A 657 -3.93 -42.17 4.67
C SER A 657 -3.21 -43.12 3.72
N LEU A 658 -2.10 -42.68 3.11
CA LEU A 658 -1.40 -43.44 2.08
C LEU A 658 -0.75 -44.72 2.63
N VAL A 659 -1.35 -45.87 2.29
CA VAL A 659 -0.88 -47.21 2.69
C VAL A 659 -0.07 -47.94 1.60
N SER A 660 0.14 -47.32 0.45
CA SER A 660 0.92 -47.91 -0.66
C SER A 660 2.43 -47.85 -0.40
N ALA A 661 3.21 -48.74 -1.01
CA ALA A 661 4.67 -48.75 -0.85
C ALA A 661 5.34 -47.55 -1.53
N ASP A 662 6.47 -47.08 -0.98
CA ASP A 662 7.32 -46.09 -1.65
C ASP A 662 7.87 -46.71 -2.94
N ASN A 663 7.63 -46.05 -4.07
CA ASN A 663 8.15 -46.49 -5.37
C ASN A 663 9.15 -45.48 -5.95
N GLY A 664 9.52 -44.46 -5.19
CA GLY A 664 10.49 -43.43 -5.53
C GLY A 664 10.14 -42.53 -6.70
N ARG A 665 8.92 -42.63 -7.24
CA ARG A 665 8.46 -41.85 -8.39
C ARG A 665 7.06 -41.30 -8.18
N ASP A 666 6.10 -42.16 -7.88
CA ASP A 666 4.70 -41.78 -7.66
C ASP A 666 4.33 -41.77 -6.18
N ILE A 667 5.11 -42.41 -5.32
CA ILE A 667 4.84 -42.49 -3.89
C ILE A 667 6.14 -42.30 -3.15
N LEU A 668 6.20 -41.25 -2.33
CA LEU A 668 7.30 -40.92 -1.45
C LEU A 668 6.81 -41.11 -0.02
N ARG A 669 7.14 -42.22 0.62
CA ARG A 669 6.70 -42.46 2.00
C ARG A 669 7.51 -41.62 2.96
N PHE A 670 6.85 -41.16 4.01
CA PHE A 670 7.58 -40.61 5.14
C PHE A 670 8.43 -41.71 5.78
N SER A 671 9.68 -41.39 6.13
CA SER A 671 10.62 -42.29 6.79
C SER A 671 10.12 -42.70 8.18
N GLU A 672 9.36 -41.82 8.83
CA GLU A 672 8.71 -42.05 10.12
C GLU A 672 7.19 -41.89 10.01
N GLY A 673 6.38 -42.72 10.65
CA GLY A 673 4.92 -42.54 10.76
C GLY A 673 4.07 -43.06 9.58
N GLN A 674 2.78 -42.67 9.57
CA GLN A 674 1.83 -43.05 8.51
C GLN A 674 1.74 -41.97 7.42
N GLY A 675 1.48 -42.43 6.19
CA GLY A 675 1.29 -41.57 5.02
C GLY A 675 2.51 -41.43 4.14
N GLY A 676 2.40 -40.52 3.19
CA GLY A 676 3.47 -40.12 2.29
C GLY A 676 3.01 -38.99 1.39
N LEU A 677 3.84 -38.66 0.42
CA LEU A 677 3.44 -37.81 -0.68
C LEU A 677 3.10 -38.66 -1.90
N ARG A 678 2.04 -38.27 -2.60
CA ARG A 678 1.68 -38.79 -3.93
C ARG A 678 1.61 -37.63 -4.91
N PRO A 679 1.74 -37.83 -6.23
CA PRO A 679 1.77 -36.75 -7.18
C PRO A 679 0.36 -36.16 -7.16
N LEU A 680 0.27 -34.84 -7.24
CA LEU A 680 -1.02 -34.17 -7.41
C LEU A 680 -1.54 -34.53 -8.80
N ARG A 681 -2.30 -35.64 -8.88
CA ARG A 681 -2.80 -36.15 -10.16
C ARG A 681 -3.74 -35.13 -10.76
N THR A 682 -3.32 -34.55 -11.88
CA THR A 682 -4.19 -33.72 -12.70
C THR A 682 -5.29 -34.60 -13.30
N LEU A 683 -6.54 -34.19 -13.16
CA LEU A 683 -7.64 -34.74 -13.95
C LEU A 683 -7.37 -34.44 -15.43
N LEU A 684 -6.79 -35.40 -16.14
CA LEU A 684 -6.57 -35.32 -17.57
C LEU A 684 -7.84 -35.80 -18.28
N ARG A 685 -8.73 -34.87 -18.64
CA ARG A 685 -9.76 -35.17 -19.65
C ARG A 685 -9.09 -35.11 -21.03
N VAL A 686 -8.89 -36.25 -21.66
CA VAL A 686 -8.49 -36.31 -23.08
C VAL A 686 -9.66 -35.78 -23.91
N ARG A 687 -9.51 -34.59 -24.50
CA ARG A 687 -10.37 -34.10 -25.58
C ARG A 687 -9.76 -34.61 -26.89
N ASP A 688 -10.50 -35.41 -27.64
CA ASP A 688 -10.17 -35.64 -29.04
C ASP A 688 -10.34 -34.33 -29.83
N ARG A 689 -9.57 -34.18 -30.92
CA ARG A 689 -9.46 -32.96 -31.73
C ARG A 689 -10.65 -32.68 -32.66
N THR A 690 -11.76 -33.39 -32.50
CA THR A 690 -12.93 -33.34 -33.39
C THR A 690 -14.24 -33.25 -32.62
N GLY A 691 -14.37 -32.23 -31.76
CA GLY A 691 -15.60 -31.46 -31.53
C GLY A 691 -16.97 -32.14 -31.69
N SER A 692 -17.19 -33.35 -31.17
CA SER A 692 -18.50 -33.98 -31.19
C SER A 692 -18.81 -34.66 -29.86
N LEU A 693 -19.76 -34.05 -29.14
CA LEU A 693 -20.54 -34.72 -28.11
C LEU A 693 -21.65 -35.45 -28.86
N PHE A 694 -21.44 -36.71 -29.25
CA PHE A 694 -22.56 -37.51 -29.77
C PHE A 694 -23.00 -38.62 -28.81
N PRO A 695 -24.33 -38.79 -28.70
CA PRO A 695 -25.01 -39.85 -27.95
C PRO A 695 -25.05 -41.13 -28.80
N GLY A 696 -25.20 -42.27 -28.13
CA GLY A 696 -25.48 -43.57 -28.78
C GLY A 696 -24.39 -44.60 -28.52
N TYR A 697 -24.68 -45.52 -27.62
CA TYR A 697 -23.82 -46.67 -27.30
C TYR A 697 -23.62 -47.59 -28.52
N SER A 698 -22.38 -47.98 -28.79
CA SER A 698 -22.00 -49.39 -28.97
C SER A 698 -20.47 -49.56 -29.01
N THR A 699 -19.94 -50.02 -27.87
CA THR A 699 -18.73 -50.86 -27.70
C THR A 699 -17.41 -50.38 -28.32
N LEU A 700 -16.59 -49.73 -27.47
CA LEU A 700 -15.14 -49.88 -27.52
C LEU A 700 -14.73 -50.92 -26.47
N THR A 701 -14.38 -52.12 -26.91
CA THR A 701 -13.83 -53.18 -26.06
C THR A 701 -12.34 -52.95 -25.88
N ILE A 702 -11.91 -52.62 -24.66
CA ILE A 702 -10.51 -52.67 -24.24
C ILE A 702 -10.40 -53.68 -23.10
N GLY A 703 -10.03 -54.91 -23.42
CA GLY A 703 -9.56 -55.92 -22.46
C GLY A 703 -10.64 -56.56 -21.56
N GLU A 704 -10.52 -57.87 -21.34
CA GLU A 704 -11.45 -58.65 -20.54
C GLU A 704 -11.38 -58.24 -19.04
N GLY A 705 -12.52 -57.89 -18.44
CA GLY A 705 -12.70 -58.05 -16.98
C GLY A 705 -13.20 -56.89 -16.12
N LEU A 706 -13.82 -55.81 -16.64
CA LEU A 706 -14.39 -54.76 -15.77
C LEU A 706 -15.79 -54.31 -16.22
N GLN A 707 -16.81 -54.77 -15.49
CA GLN A 707 -18.14 -54.14 -15.43
C GLN A 707 -18.20 -53.33 -14.13
N ALA A 708 -18.45 -52.02 -14.22
CA ALA A 708 -18.75 -51.18 -13.06
C ALA A 708 -20.23 -50.80 -13.10
N THR A 709 -21.01 -51.45 -12.25
CA THR A 709 -22.34 -51.01 -11.81
C THR A 709 -22.16 -50.25 -10.48
N GLU A 710 -22.67 -49.03 -10.44
CA GLU A 710 -22.84 -48.12 -9.29
C GLU A 710 -21.65 -47.24 -8.83
N ASN A 711 -21.94 -45.93 -8.74
CA ASN A 711 -21.05 -44.84 -8.40
C ASN A 711 -20.95 -44.65 -6.87
N THR A 712 -19.75 -44.77 -6.31
CA THR A 712 -19.36 -44.14 -5.03
C THR A 712 -17.92 -43.59 -5.12
N LEU A 713 -17.59 -42.66 -4.21
CA LEU A 713 -16.38 -41.82 -4.19
C LEU A 713 -15.03 -42.59 -4.18
N GLU A 714 -15.03 -43.90 -3.95
CA GLU A 714 -13.82 -44.74 -3.86
C GLU A 714 -13.40 -45.40 -5.19
N SER A 715 -14.18 -45.26 -6.27
CA SER A 715 -13.89 -45.93 -7.55
C SER A 715 -13.52 -44.95 -8.67
N ALA A 716 -12.28 -44.46 -8.68
CA ALA A 716 -11.68 -43.80 -9.84
C ALA A 716 -10.41 -44.57 -10.27
N ILE A 717 -10.57 -45.43 -11.27
CA ILE A 717 -9.57 -46.36 -11.80
C ILE A 717 -8.40 -45.61 -12.47
N ALA A 718 -7.21 -46.18 -12.30
CA ALA A 718 -5.93 -45.76 -12.88
C ALA A 718 -5.91 -45.85 -14.42
N ILE A 719 -5.34 -44.83 -15.06
CA ILE A 719 -4.75 -44.96 -16.40
C ILE A 719 -3.24 -44.84 -16.19
N THR A 720 -2.54 -45.97 -16.27
CA THR A 720 -1.08 -46.00 -16.34
C THR A 720 -0.71 -45.93 -17.82
N LEU A 721 -0.19 -44.79 -18.27
CA LEU A 721 0.46 -44.72 -19.57
C LEU A 721 1.91 -45.18 -19.39
N ASP A 722 2.30 -46.18 -20.18
CA ASP A 722 3.67 -46.65 -20.28
C ASP A 722 4.57 -45.49 -20.77
N PRO A 723 5.55 -45.03 -19.97
CA PRO A 723 6.41 -43.92 -20.33
C PRO A 723 7.36 -44.23 -21.50
N ASP A 724 7.51 -45.50 -21.91
CA ASP A 724 8.43 -45.89 -22.99
C ASP A 724 7.84 -45.67 -24.41
N VAL A 725 6.58 -45.20 -24.51
CA VAL A 725 5.88 -45.09 -25.82
C VAL A 725 5.40 -43.66 -26.15
N VAL A 726 5.55 -42.66 -25.27
CA VAL A 726 5.06 -41.29 -25.55
C VAL A 726 6.13 -40.23 -25.28
N PRO A 727 6.49 -39.38 -26.26
CA PRO A 727 7.45 -38.30 -26.05
C PRO A 727 6.86 -37.23 -25.11
N ALA A 728 7.74 -36.66 -24.29
CA ALA A 728 7.48 -35.65 -23.25
C ALA A 728 6.31 -34.71 -23.58
N ILE A 729 5.19 -34.89 -22.88
CA ILE A 729 4.09 -33.93 -22.86
C ILE A 729 4.40 -32.96 -21.71
N VAL A 730 4.65 -31.70 -22.04
CA VAL A 730 4.58 -30.57 -21.10
C VAL A 730 3.11 -30.47 -20.67
N GLY A 731 2.78 -31.00 -19.50
CA GLY A 731 1.41 -31.10 -19.01
C GLY A 731 1.13 -30.03 -17.96
N SER A 732 0.24 -29.09 -18.28
CA SER A 732 -0.23 -28.07 -17.35
C SER A 732 -1.23 -28.66 -16.34
N VAL A 733 -1.10 -28.34 -15.05
CA VAL A 733 -1.92 -28.91 -13.95
C VAL A 733 -3.17 -28.06 -13.71
N ASN A 734 -4.36 -28.61 -13.99
CA ASN A 734 -5.64 -27.96 -13.69
C ASN A 734 -5.86 -27.80 -12.17
N LEU A 735 -6.20 -26.59 -11.74
CA LEU A 735 -6.44 -26.27 -10.33
C LEU A 735 -7.85 -26.69 -9.88
N VAL A 736 -7.96 -27.16 -8.63
CA VAL A 736 -9.22 -27.63 -8.02
C VAL A 736 -9.46 -26.86 -6.72
N GLY A 737 -10.66 -26.33 -6.52
CA GLY A 737 -11.06 -25.61 -5.30
C GLY A 737 -11.40 -26.54 -4.13
N PRO A 738 -11.63 -25.98 -2.92
CA PRO A 738 -11.86 -26.75 -1.68
C PRO A 738 -13.07 -27.69 -1.72
N SER A 739 -14.06 -27.38 -2.57
CA SER A 739 -15.25 -28.22 -2.79
C SER A 739 -15.03 -29.35 -3.80
N GLY A 740 -13.82 -29.49 -4.34
CA GLY A 740 -13.50 -30.45 -5.42
C GLY A 740 -13.89 -29.96 -6.82
N SER A 741 -14.38 -28.73 -6.97
CA SER A 741 -14.70 -28.14 -8.28
C SER A 741 -13.44 -27.67 -9.03
N LEU A 742 -13.41 -27.86 -10.34
CA LEU A 742 -12.33 -27.37 -11.19
C LEU A 742 -12.40 -25.84 -11.34
N LEU A 743 -11.26 -25.15 -11.17
CA LEU A 743 -11.19 -23.71 -11.37
C LEU A 743 -11.14 -23.37 -12.86
N THR A 744 -11.88 -22.34 -13.27
CA THR A 744 -12.01 -21.95 -14.68
C THR A 744 -11.68 -20.47 -14.89
N GLY A 745 -10.99 -20.17 -15.99
CA GLY A 745 -10.76 -18.83 -16.50
C GLY A 745 -11.96 -18.26 -17.26
N PRO A 746 -11.83 -17.05 -17.81
CA PRO A 746 -12.94 -16.27 -18.38
C PRO A 746 -13.74 -16.96 -19.47
N SER A 747 -13.11 -17.81 -20.29
CA SER A 747 -13.75 -18.54 -21.39
C SER A 747 -14.29 -19.92 -20.97
N GLY A 748 -14.35 -20.22 -19.67
CA GLY A 748 -14.64 -21.58 -19.16
C GLY A 748 -13.49 -22.57 -19.38
N SER A 749 -12.32 -22.10 -19.81
CA SER A 749 -11.09 -22.90 -19.88
C SER A 749 -10.60 -23.19 -18.47
N LEU A 750 -10.07 -24.38 -18.21
CA LEU A 750 -9.50 -24.70 -16.90
C LEU A 750 -8.29 -23.82 -16.62
N LEU A 751 -8.18 -23.31 -15.40
CA LEU A 751 -6.95 -22.67 -14.94
C LEU A 751 -5.91 -23.76 -14.72
N SER A 752 -4.76 -23.63 -15.39
CA SER A 752 -3.69 -24.62 -15.33
C SER A 752 -2.38 -23.97 -14.93
N ALA A 753 -1.69 -24.49 -13.91
CA ALA A 753 -0.30 -24.14 -13.64
C ALA A 753 0.59 -24.72 -14.75
N PRO A 754 1.60 -23.98 -15.26
CA PRO A 754 2.55 -24.49 -16.25
C PRO A 754 3.36 -25.68 -15.73
#